data_AF-R8BGU2-F1
#
_entry.id   AF-R8BGU2-F1
#
_cell.length_a   1.000
_cell.length_b   1.000
_cell.length_c   1.000
_cell.angle_alpha   90.00
_cell.angle_beta   90.00
_cell.angle_gamma   90.00
#
_symmetry.space_group_name_H-M   'P 1'
#
loop_
_entity.id
_entity.type
_entity.pdbx_description
1 polymer ?
#
loop_
_entity_poly.entity_id
_entity_poly.type
_entity_poly.pdbx_seq_one_letter_code
_entity_poly.pdbx_strand_id
1 'polypeptide(L)'
;MLELRRPNGLIGSRSQGWALTLHWCLDALERTIGPERAAKLPGAVVDRTLKKDAGNFLFLNCETAETLYKIPPSKRRLRLHRQKLRNVLADGVNVQEGKKLTRVEDIEGGVRAHFADGTFADGTILIGADGNNSNVRKHLLPDDHALTLLPVHLVGVIRHFTADQGEPIRKLDPLLFQGLHPKTADYLWYSIQEVNEEPDGRINYDALVIISWIMKDPVKDAIPKTNPERIAMMKKRAAGFAEPLRSIVMDIPDDLDFTTPLRLGDFPCRDWDNKGGRVTLAGDSAHAMTMYRGEGANHGILDAALLVDQLKKIHKGEINQKLAIDQYEGEMRPRTHTAVLKSRAAALVAHEWDQLTEDSPVIGARSAPETALRSPFLAHEDQFKMAPSIAELPVETSRQGFYSKLKISVDDKAGLEKAIRDKELVPLWNTGGPPTSLEPHSRHIPAVWKYDDTKSLLLRAAELVDAREAERRAVLMINPGPKQPPFTLDAILAAHQLILPGEKAVCHRHTPFAVRFLIEGDAGYTAISGKKMFMKPGDLIITPSWNWHDHGNEGTNNVIWLDGLNIPLFKHLPVDFTEHYEEVYGVDTHESKVVSDAEAADMKFPWIKTQARLDAQGGDYSTVEYLLPNGRPVSTTVGAYAHRIAAGKKGKAVQETAGNIFQVHAGQGYTEVTSPKGEVSTLRWGKGDSFCIPPWNRYQIFAEGEDAYLFNFSDKPMQVTLGFWRSKE
;
A
#
# COMPACT_ATOMS: atom_id res chain seq x y z
N MET A 1 43.17 7.61 39.28
CA MET A 1 43.82 6.80 38.24
C MET A 1 43.25 5.40 38.29
N LEU A 2 42.38 5.07 37.34
CA LEU A 2 42.16 3.72 36.79
C LEU A 2 41.29 3.93 35.56
N GLU A 3 41.99 4.13 34.43
CA GLU A 3 41.43 4.06 33.10
C GLU A 3 40.88 2.65 32.87
N LEU A 4 39.56 2.53 32.74
CA LEU A 4 38.96 1.37 32.09
C LEU A 4 38.69 1.74 30.63
N ARG A 5 39.55 1.15 29.80
CA ARG A 5 39.60 1.16 28.34
C ARG A 5 38.24 1.36 27.67
N ARG A 6 38.12 2.46 26.93
CA ARG A 6 37.09 2.63 25.89
C ARG A 6 37.40 1.66 24.75
N PRO A 7 36.53 0.71 24.38
CA PRO A 7 36.72 -0.05 23.17
C PRO A 7 36.44 0.87 21.97
N ASN A 8 37.46 1.02 21.12
CA ASN A 8 37.48 1.69 19.81
C ASN A 8 36.10 1.93 19.18
N GLY A 9 35.53 3.12 19.42
CA GLY A 9 34.45 3.69 18.62
C GLY A 9 35.02 4.70 17.63
N LEU A 10 34.32 4.93 16.52
CA LEU A 10 34.61 6.00 15.57
C LEU A 10 34.80 7.34 16.30
N ILE A 11 36.02 7.90 16.21
CA ILE A 11 36.48 9.08 16.92
C ILE A 11 35.85 10.32 16.25
N GLY A 12 34.64 10.69 16.68
CA GLY A 12 33.93 11.86 16.16
C GLY A 12 32.41 11.76 16.16
N SER A 13 31.83 10.57 16.36
CA SER A 13 30.38 10.43 16.39
C SER A 13 29.75 10.87 17.72
N ARG A 14 28.61 11.57 17.69
CA ARG A 14 27.77 11.75 18.89
C ARG A 14 27.46 10.37 19.44
N SER A 15 27.84 10.07 20.69
CA SER A 15 27.51 8.82 21.39
C SER A 15 26.01 8.65 21.68
N GLN A 16 25.18 9.56 21.19
CA GLN A 16 23.75 9.63 21.45
C GLN A 16 22.93 8.81 20.46
N GLY A 17 21.93 8.11 20.99
CA GLY A 17 20.80 7.60 20.23
C GLY A 17 20.26 6.30 20.79
N TRP A 18 18.94 6.14 20.71
CA TRP A 18 18.26 4.97 21.24
C TRP A 18 18.47 3.75 20.35
N ALA A 19 18.47 2.57 20.96
CA ALA A 19 18.40 1.28 20.29
C ALA A 19 17.22 1.25 19.31
N LEU A 20 17.37 0.45 18.26
CA LEU A 20 16.43 0.37 17.14
C LEU A 20 15.78 -1.00 17.10
N THR A 21 14.52 -1.04 16.72
CA THR A 21 13.82 -2.30 16.47
C THR A 21 13.68 -2.47 14.97
N LEU A 22 14.40 -3.42 14.39
CA LEU A 22 14.28 -3.79 12.98
C LEU A 22 13.48 -5.08 12.87
N HIS A 23 12.58 -5.14 11.91
CA HIS A 23 11.73 -6.30 11.69
C HIS A 23 11.57 -6.59 10.20
N TRP A 24 10.60 -5.98 9.52
CA TRP A 24 10.32 -6.32 8.12
C TRP A 24 11.41 -5.85 7.14
N CYS A 25 12.33 -4.98 7.55
CA CYS A 25 13.44 -4.54 6.69
C CYS A 25 14.69 -5.44 6.77
N LEU A 26 14.70 -6.47 7.62
CA LEU A 26 15.91 -7.25 7.89
C LEU A 26 16.44 -7.97 6.65
N ASP A 27 15.55 -8.54 5.83
CA ASP A 27 15.97 -9.25 4.62
C ASP A 27 16.57 -8.27 3.58
N ALA A 28 15.97 -7.07 3.45
CA ALA A 28 16.51 -6.00 2.62
C ALA A 28 17.88 -5.54 3.13
N LEU A 29 18.04 -5.36 4.44
CA LEU A 29 19.30 -4.97 5.06
C LEU A 29 20.41 -5.98 4.75
N GLU A 30 20.18 -7.26 5.04
CA GLU A 30 21.17 -8.33 4.90
C GLU A 30 21.61 -8.51 3.45
N ARG A 31 20.67 -8.43 2.51
CA ARG A 31 20.95 -8.45 1.07
C ARG A 31 21.83 -7.28 0.64
N THR A 32 21.58 -6.09 1.19
CA THR A 32 22.33 -4.88 0.84
C THR A 32 23.74 -4.88 1.42
N ILE A 33 23.92 -5.32 2.67
CA ILE A 33 25.23 -5.30 3.35
C ILE A 33 26.09 -6.54 3.05
N GLY A 34 25.49 -7.60 2.51
CA GLY A 34 26.17 -8.86 2.17
C GLY A 34 26.35 -9.80 3.37
N PRO A 35 26.63 -11.09 3.10
CA PRO A 35 26.64 -12.15 4.11
C PRO A 35 27.69 -11.95 5.21
N GLU A 36 28.87 -11.42 4.88
CA GLU A 36 29.96 -11.22 5.85
C GLU A 36 29.61 -10.18 6.93
N ARG A 37 28.98 -9.06 6.56
CA ARG A 37 28.50 -8.06 7.52
C ARG A 37 27.24 -8.53 8.23
N ALA A 38 26.33 -9.20 7.51
CA ALA A 38 25.11 -9.77 8.10
C ALA A 38 25.43 -10.75 9.25
N ALA A 39 26.46 -11.57 9.11
CA ALA A 39 26.93 -12.48 10.16
C ALA A 39 27.35 -11.78 11.46
N LYS A 40 27.65 -10.46 11.43
CA LYS A 40 28.04 -9.65 12.59
C LYS A 40 26.83 -9.01 13.29
N LEU A 41 25.64 -8.99 12.68
CA LEU A 41 24.43 -8.40 13.26
C LEU A 41 24.03 -8.97 14.63
N PRO A 42 24.15 -10.29 14.92
CA PRO A 42 23.90 -10.83 16.26
C PRO A 42 24.75 -10.15 17.35
N GLY A 43 25.96 -9.70 17.01
CA GLY A 43 26.82 -8.94 17.91
C GLY A 43 26.27 -7.56 18.28
N ALA A 44 25.33 -7.02 17.50
CA ALA A 44 24.69 -5.74 17.77
C ALA A 44 23.36 -5.84 18.52
N VAL A 45 22.85 -7.05 18.79
CA VAL A 45 21.61 -7.24 19.57
C VAL A 45 21.80 -6.76 21.01
N VAL A 46 20.78 -6.08 21.54
CA VAL A 46 20.85 -5.45 22.89
C VAL A 46 20.89 -6.48 24.01
N ASP A 47 20.28 -7.64 23.82
CA ASP A 47 20.24 -8.74 24.78
C ASP A 47 20.62 -10.04 24.08
N ARG A 48 21.83 -10.52 24.35
CA ARG A 48 22.37 -11.75 23.77
C ARG A 48 21.94 -13.00 24.55
N THR A 49 21.35 -12.83 25.73
CA THR A 49 20.87 -13.95 26.57
C THR A 49 19.54 -14.52 26.03
N LEU A 50 18.80 -13.72 25.26
CA LEU A 50 17.56 -14.14 24.62
C LEU A 50 17.83 -15.07 23.44
N LYS A 51 17.67 -16.38 23.67
CA LYS A 51 17.84 -17.42 22.64
C LYS A 51 16.83 -17.32 21.48
N LYS A 52 15.63 -16.81 21.76
CA LYS A 52 14.58 -16.56 20.76
C LYS A 52 13.64 -15.46 21.25
N ASP A 53 13.46 -14.43 20.44
CA ASP A 53 12.45 -13.40 20.68
C ASP A 53 11.06 -13.96 20.33
N ALA A 54 10.28 -14.29 21.35
CA ALA A 54 8.87 -14.69 21.21
C ALA A 54 7.91 -13.50 21.35
N GLY A 55 8.45 -12.28 21.52
CA GLY A 55 7.79 -11.16 22.20
C GLY A 55 6.62 -10.55 21.43
N ASN A 56 5.43 -10.64 22.03
CA ASN A 56 4.31 -9.77 21.69
C ASN A 56 4.67 -8.36 22.15
N PHE A 57 4.48 -7.34 21.32
CA PHE A 57 4.67 -5.97 21.77
C PHE A 57 3.47 -5.60 22.67
N LEU A 58 3.68 -5.43 23.97
CA LEU A 58 2.59 -5.20 24.90
C LEU A 58 2.14 -3.74 24.91
N PHE A 59 0.82 -3.54 24.96
CA PHE A 59 0.19 -2.28 25.36
C PHE A 59 -0.49 -2.50 26.72
N LEU A 60 -0.06 -1.77 27.74
CA LEU A 60 -0.48 -1.97 29.13
C LEU A 60 -1.42 -0.85 29.60
N ASN A 61 -2.33 -1.20 30.51
CA ASN A 61 -3.02 -0.23 31.35
C ASN A 61 -2.03 0.27 32.42
N CYS A 62 -1.64 1.54 32.39
CA CYS A 62 -0.69 2.04 33.39
C CYS A 62 -1.28 2.13 34.80
N GLU A 63 -2.60 2.18 34.99
CA GLU A 63 -3.25 2.21 36.32
C GLU A 63 -3.25 0.83 37.00
N THR A 64 -3.29 -0.28 36.22
CA THR A 64 -3.39 -1.65 36.77
C THR A 64 -2.22 -2.56 36.43
N ALA A 65 -1.34 -2.13 35.51
CA ALA A 65 -0.28 -2.93 34.87
C ALA A 65 -0.78 -4.15 34.06
N GLU A 66 -2.09 -4.27 33.85
CA GLU A 66 -2.67 -5.34 33.05
C GLU A 66 -2.41 -5.13 31.55
N THR A 67 -2.28 -6.24 30.82
CA THR A 67 -2.16 -6.19 29.37
C THR A 67 -3.51 -5.88 28.73
N LEU A 68 -3.61 -4.74 28.05
CA LEU A 68 -4.77 -4.39 27.22
C LEU A 68 -4.69 -5.08 25.86
N TYR A 69 -3.53 -4.96 25.20
CA TYR A 69 -3.34 -5.47 23.86
C TYR A 69 -2.00 -6.17 23.72
N LYS A 70 -2.01 -7.26 22.95
CA LYS A 70 -0.81 -7.98 22.51
C LYS A 70 -0.64 -7.75 21.03
N ILE A 71 0.24 -6.82 20.68
CA ILE A 71 0.54 -6.53 19.29
C ILE A 71 1.31 -7.73 18.71
N PRO A 72 0.81 -8.37 17.65
CA PRO A 72 1.41 -9.59 17.12
C PRO A 72 2.88 -9.36 16.73
N PRO A 73 3.80 -10.27 17.10
CA PRO A 73 5.19 -10.15 16.71
C PRO A 73 5.34 -10.20 15.19
N SER A 74 6.25 -9.41 14.65
CA SER A 74 6.81 -9.71 13.34
C SER A 74 7.55 -11.05 13.44
N LYS A 75 7.39 -11.95 12.46
CA LYS A 75 8.00 -13.30 12.44
C LYS A 75 9.52 -13.29 12.72
N ARG A 76 10.19 -12.18 12.38
CA ARG A 76 11.60 -11.92 12.61
C ARG A 76 11.77 -10.47 13.09
N ARG A 77 12.41 -10.28 14.26
CA ARG A 77 12.65 -8.97 14.89
C ARG A 77 14.02 -8.96 15.57
N LEU A 78 14.75 -7.86 15.45
CA LEU A 78 15.99 -7.60 16.19
C LEU A 78 15.90 -6.24 16.87
N ARG A 79 16.12 -6.23 18.19
CA ARG A 79 16.39 -5.01 18.95
C ARG A 79 17.91 -4.80 18.98
N LEU A 80 18.38 -3.75 18.32
CA LEU A 80 19.79 -3.53 18.02
C LEU A 80 20.31 -2.27 18.73
N HIS A 81 21.45 -2.42 19.40
CA HIS A 81 22.19 -1.30 19.97
C HIS A 81 22.71 -0.42 18.84
N ARG A 82 22.35 0.88 18.85
CA ARG A 82 22.58 1.80 17.73
C ARG A 82 24.06 1.89 17.33
N GLN A 83 24.96 2.07 18.30
CA GLN A 83 26.40 2.20 17.99
C GLN A 83 27.01 0.89 17.47
N LYS A 84 26.69 -0.27 18.09
CA LYS A 84 27.15 -1.59 17.61
C LYS A 84 26.66 -1.86 16.19
N LEU A 85 25.40 -1.53 15.87
CA LEU A 85 24.86 -1.63 14.52
C LEU A 85 25.64 -0.72 13.55
N ARG A 86 25.88 0.56 13.91
CA ARG A 86 26.68 1.47 13.09
C ARG A 86 28.09 0.93 12.81
N ASN A 87 28.74 0.33 13.81
CA ASN A 87 30.07 -0.27 13.64
C ASN A 87 30.02 -1.43 12.62
N VAL A 88 28.96 -2.27 12.66
CA VAL A 88 28.76 -3.35 11.66
C VAL A 88 28.54 -2.77 10.26
N LEU A 89 27.74 -1.71 10.13
CA LEU A 89 27.42 -1.11 8.84
C LEU A 89 28.57 -0.29 8.24
N ALA A 90 29.42 0.31 9.07
CA ALA A 90 30.56 1.12 8.63
C ALA A 90 31.81 0.30 8.30
N ASP A 91 31.83 -0.99 8.65
CA ASP A 91 32.97 -1.87 8.43
C ASP A 91 33.36 -1.95 6.95
N GLY A 92 34.55 -1.47 6.59
CA GLY A 92 35.02 -1.40 5.19
C GLY A 92 34.33 -0.32 4.34
N VAL A 93 33.67 0.67 4.95
CA VAL A 93 33.11 1.84 4.26
C VAL A 93 33.98 3.06 4.55
N ASN A 94 34.34 3.83 3.51
CA ASN A 94 35.10 5.07 3.67
C ASN A 94 34.18 6.19 4.22
N VAL A 95 34.11 6.30 5.54
CA VAL A 95 33.32 7.33 6.24
C VAL A 95 34.24 8.50 6.62
N GLN A 96 33.88 9.70 6.18
CA GLN A 96 34.56 10.95 6.53
C GLN A 96 33.77 11.68 7.63
N GLU A 97 34.34 11.77 8.83
CA GLU A 97 33.71 12.43 9.98
C GLU A 97 34.05 13.94 10.04
N GLY A 98 33.37 14.69 10.91
CA GLY A 98 33.59 16.14 11.06
C GLY A 98 33.04 17.00 9.91
N LYS A 99 32.47 16.40 8.87
CA LYS A 99 31.93 17.08 7.68
C LYS A 99 30.48 17.53 7.89
N LYS A 100 30.28 18.77 8.34
CA LYS A 100 28.94 19.38 8.45
C LYS A 100 28.57 20.09 7.15
N LEU A 101 27.62 19.54 6.39
CA LEU A 101 27.11 20.15 5.16
C LEU A 101 26.49 21.53 5.44
N THR A 102 26.80 22.53 4.64
CA THR A 102 26.28 23.90 4.76
C THR A 102 25.58 24.39 3.50
N ARG A 103 26.05 23.97 2.32
CA ARG A 103 25.49 24.37 1.03
C ARG A 103 25.63 23.23 0.02
N VAL A 104 24.62 23.10 -0.83
CA VAL A 104 24.62 22.24 -2.02
C VAL A 104 24.66 23.15 -3.23
N GLU A 105 25.50 22.81 -4.20
CA GLU A 105 25.69 23.56 -5.44
C GLU A 105 25.62 22.60 -6.63
N ASP A 106 24.75 22.91 -7.59
CA ASP A 106 24.76 22.25 -8.90
C ASP A 106 26.01 22.70 -9.67
N ILE A 107 26.79 21.75 -10.17
CA ILE A 107 27.96 21.99 -11.01
C ILE A 107 27.79 21.29 -12.35
N GLU A 108 28.59 21.68 -13.35
CA GLU A 108 28.56 21.00 -14.65
C GLU A 108 28.91 19.51 -14.48
N GLY A 109 28.00 18.63 -14.91
CA GLY A 109 28.18 17.18 -14.82
C GLY A 109 28.00 16.54 -13.43
N GLY A 110 27.62 17.29 -12.39
CA GLY A 110 27.51 16.74 -11.05
C GLY A 110 26.92 17.68 -9.99
N VAL A 111 27.26 17.42 -8.73
CA VAL A 111 26.83 18.18 -7.56
C VAL A 111 28.00 18.33 -6.59
N ARG A 112 28.10 19.52 -5.97
CA ARG A 112 29.10 19.86 -4.97
C ARG A 112 28.46 20.05 -3.60
N ALA A 113 29.01 19.36 -2.60
CA ALA A 113 28.68 19.50 -1.19
C ALA A 113 29.73 20.37 -0.48
N HIS A 114 29.32 21.51 0.07
CA HIS A 114 30.19 22.42 0.82
C HIS A 114 30.06 22.20 2.32
N PHE A 115 31.19 22.12 3.04
CA PHE A 115 31.24 21.81 4.47
C PHE A 115 31.66 23.02 5.32
N ALA A 116 31.27 23.01 6.58
CA ALA A 116 31.52 24.11 7.52
C ALA A 116 33.01 24.34 7.83
N ASP A 117 33.87 23.36 7.55
CA ASP A 117 35.33 23.46 7.69
C ASP A 117 36.00 24.12 6.46
N GLY A 118 35.21 24.60 5.50
CA GLY A 118 35.68 25.23 4.25
C GLY A 118 36.03 24.23 3.15
N THR A 119 35.97 22.91 3.41
CA THR A 119 36.20 21.89 2.39
C THR A 119 34.94 21.63 1.56
N PHE A 120 35.10 20.97 0.41
CA PHE A 120 33.99 20.51 -0.41
C PHE A 120 34.24 19.09 -0.95
N ALA A 121 33.18 18.44 -1.44
CA ALA A 121 33.25 17.19 -2.17
C ALA A 121 32.36 17.25 -3.42
N ASP A 122 32.90 16.78 -4.54
CA ASP A 122 32.19 16.66 -5.81
C ASP A 122 31.75 15.22 -6.05
N GLY A 123 30.55 15.05 -6.58
CA GLY A 123 30.02 13.74 -6.93
C GLY A 123 29.01 13.82 -8.06
N THR A 124 28.70 12.66 -8.66
CA THR A 124 27.63 12.55 -9.66
C THR A 124 26.24 12.51 -9.02
N ILE A 125 26.16 12.08 -7.75
CA ILE A 125 24.94 11.98 -6.96
C ILE A 125 25.23 12.45 -5.52
N LEU A 126 24.34 13.26 -4.96
CA LEU A 126 24.28 13.62 -3.55
C LEU A 126 23.01 13.02 -2.92
N ILE A 127 23.19 12.26 -1.84
CA ILE A 127 22.09 11.63 -1.11
C ILE A 127 21.97 12.30 0.26
N GLY A 128 20.85 12.97 0.50
CA GLY A 128 20.49 13.44 1.83
C GLY A 128 20.10 12.27 2.72
N ALA A 129 20.87 12.03 3.78
CA ALA A 129 20.56 11.07 4.83
C ALA A 129 20.89 11.67 6.23
N ASP A 130 20.89 13.00 6.31
CA ASP A 130 21.34 13.84 7.43
C ASP A 130 20.22 14.19 8.42
N GLY A 131 19.12 13.45 8.38
CA GLY A 131 18.04 13.51 9.37
C GLY A 131 17.00 14.61 9.11
N ASN A 132 16.11 14.82 10.09
CA ASN A 132 14.98 15.75 9.96
C ASN A 132 15.36 17.24 9.86
N ASN A 133 16.61 17.60 10.13
CA ASN A 133 17.15 18.96 9.97
C ASN A 133 17.98 19.11 8.69
N SER A 134 17.78 18.19 7.73
CA SER A 134 18.61 18.03 6.54
C SER A 134 18.83 19.32 5.76
N ASN A 135 20.10 19.63 5.47
CA ASN A 135 20.44 20.74 4.58
C ASN A 135 20.26 20.35 3.11
N VAL A 136 20.29 19.06 2.77
CA VAL A 136 19.91 18.57 1.42
C VAL A 136 18.41 18.74 1.19
N ARG A 137 17.57 18.42 2.18
CA ARG A 137 16.12 18.69 2.12
C ARG A 137 15.84 20.17 1.93
N LYS A 138 16.51 21.05 2.68
CA LYS A 138 16.36 22.52 2.52
C LYS A 138 16.73 23.00 1.12
N HIS A 139 17.73 22.38 0.50
CA HIS A 139 18.09 22.70 -0.88
C HIS A 139 17.03 22.26 -1.89
N LEU A 140 16.44 21.07 -1.70
CA LEU A 140 15.41 20.53 -2.59
C LEU A 140 14.01 21.13 -2.38
N LEU A 141 13.70 21.53 -1.13
CA LEU A 141 12.38 21.99 -0.68
C LEU A 141 12.55 23.26 0.19
N PRO A 142 13.05 24.38 -0.34
CA PRO A 142 13.33 25.58 0.46
C PRO A 142 12.10 26.09 1.23
N ASP A 143 10.89 25.92 0.68
CA ASP A 143 9.65 26.42 1.27
C ASP A 143 8.86 25.36 2.09
N ASP A 144 9.22 24.07 2.01
CA ASP A 144 8.51 22.95 2.68
C ASP A 144 9.47 21.94 3.36
N HIS A 145 10.56 22.46 3.93
CA HIS A 145 11.56 21.64 4.63
C HIS A 145 11.28 21.45 6.12
N ALA A 146 10.49 22.32 6.74
CA ALA A 146 10.29 22.35 8.18
C ALA A 146 9.39 21.22 8.68
N LEU A 147 9.60 20.78 9.92
CA LEU A 147 8.70 19.83 10.58
C LEU A 147 7.34 20.47 10.85
N THR A 148 6.28 19.72 10.58
CA THR A 148 4.95 19.96 11.14
C THR A 148 4.98 19.57 12.61
N LEU A 149 4.92 20.55 13.51
CA LEU A 149 4.92 20.29 14.95
C LEU A 149 3.57 19.77 15.42
N LEU A 150 3.59 18.65 16.15
CA LEU A 150 2.41 18.03 16.75
C LEU A 150 2.19 18.55 18.18
N PRO A 151 0.96 18.44 18.72
CA PRO A 151 0.66 18.79 20.10
C PRO A 151 1.08 17.67 21.07
N VAL A 152 2.23 17.03 20.84
CA VAL A 152 2.73 15.93 21.68
C VAL A 152 4.08 16.31 22.24
N HIS A 153 4.18 16.36 23.57
CA HIS A 153 5.43 16.54 24.29
C HIS A 153 5.95 15.21 24.82
N LEU A 154 7.26 15.08 24.86
CA LEU A 154 7.96 13.89 25.33
C LEU A 154 9.19 14.29 26.14
N VAL A 155 9.46 13.52 27.20
CA VAL A 155 10.78 13.45 27.84
C VAL A 155 11.21 11.99 27.88
N GLY A 156 12.40 11.72 27.33
CA GLY A 156 13.06 10.42 27.41
C GLY A 156 14.32 10.46 28.28
N VAL A 157 14.57 9.38 29.03
CA VAL A 157 15.80 9.15 29.79
C VAL A 157 16.32 7.74 29.55
N ILE A 158 17.64 7.56 29.57
CA ILE A 158 18.25 6.24 29.70
C ILE A 158 18.68 6.12 31.15
N ARG A 159 18.22 5.08 31.84
CA ARG A 159 18.66 4.79 33.22
C ARG A 159 19.07 3.34 33.36
N HIS A 160 19.90 3.11 34.38
CA HIS A 160 20.35 1.81 34.79
C HIS A 160 19.30 1.10 35.66
N PHE A 161 19.22 -0.22 35.50
CA PHE A 161 18.42 -1.13 36.30
C PHE A 161 19.32 -2.24 36.84
N THR A 162 19.31 -2.40 38.17
CA THR A 162 19.90 -3.59 38.81
C THR A 162 19.05 -4.82 38.52
N ALA A 163 19.62 -6.01 38.74
CA ALA A 163 18.89 -7.28 38.58
C ALA A 163 17.57 -7.31 39.37
N ASP A 164 17.58 -6.85 40.63
CA ASP A 164 16.40 -6.85 41.50
C ASP A 164 15.32 -5.87 41.02
N GLN A 165 15.72 -4.67 40.57
CA GLN A 165 14.79 -3.70 39.98
C GLN A 165 14.23 -4.22 38.65
N GLY A 166 15.06 -4.91 37.88
CA GLY A 166 14.76 -5.31 36.51
C GLY A 166 13.93 -6.58 36.38
N GLU A 167 13.99 -7.49 37.36
CA GLU A 167 13.27 -8.77 37.35
C GLU A 167 11.75 -8.63 37.12
N PRO A 168 10.99 -7.82 37.90
CA PRO A 168 9.56 -7.69 37.70
C PRO A 168 9.20 -7.04 36.36
N ILE A 169 10.07 -6.18 35.83
CA ILE A 169 9.86 -5.50 34.53
C ILE A 169 10.07 -6.48 33.38
N ARG A 170 11.16 -7.27 33.41
CA ARG A 170 11.45 -8.27 32.36
C ARG A 170 10.46 -9.43 32.34
N LYS A 171 9.73 -9.67 33.45
CA LYS A 171 8.59 -10.61 33.49
C LYS A 171 7.39 -10.12 32.66
N LEU A 172 7.21 -8.80 32.49
CA LEU A 172 6.17 -8.25 31.60
C LEU A 172 6.56 -8.48 30.13
N ASP A 173 7.67 -7.88 29.70
CA ASP A 173 8.30 -8.15 28.40
C ASP A 173 9.82 -7.97 28.55
N PRO A 174 10.64 -8.89 28.00
CA PRO A 174 12.08 -8.87 28.20
C PRO A 174 12.80 -7.75 27.42
N LEU A 175 12.17 -7.11 26.44
CA LEU A 175 12.79 -6.14 25.55
C LEU A 175 12.13 -4.77 25.58
N LEU A 176 10.80 -4.69 25.50
CA LEU A 176 10.08 -3.43 25.32
C LEU A 176 8.57 -3.57 25.43
N PHE A 177 7.93 -2.51 25.92
CA PHE A 177 6.48 -2.39 25.98
C PHE A 177 6.07 -0.90 26.04
N GLN A 178 4.78 -0.66 25.88
CA GLN A 178 4.18 0.67 26.02
C GLN A 178 2.91 0.59 26.88
N GLY A 179 2.42 1.73 27.34
CA GLY A 179 1.17 1.79 28.08
C GLY A 179 0.61 3.21 28.16
N LEU A 180 -0.66 3.29 28.56
CA LEU A 180 -1.36 4.55 28.76
C LEU A 180 -2.08 4.51 30.11
N HIS A 181 -2.08 5.63 30.84
CA HIS A 181 -2.92 5.75 32.04
C HIS A 181 -4.32 6.25 31.65
N PRO A 182 -5.41 5.53 32.03
CA PRO A 182 -6.78 5.80 31.56
C PRO A 182 -7.28 7.20 31.87
N LYS A 183 -6.91 7.74 33.03
CA LYS A 183 -7.46 9.03 33.52
C LYS A 183 -6.62 10.25 33.16
N THR A 184 -5.30 10.09 33.09
CA THR A 184 -4.37 11.23 32.91
C THR A 184 -3.88 11.33 31.48
N ALA A 185 -4.05 10.26 30.68
CA ALA A 185 -3.49 10.13 29.34
C ALA A 185 -1.95 10.30 29.29
N ASP A 186 -1.27 10.03 30.41
CA ASP A 186 0.18 9.97 30.44
C ASP A 186 0.62 8.63 29.84
N TYR A 187 1.35 8.72 28.74
CA TYR A 187 1.85 7.56 27.99
C TYR A 187 3.25 7.18 28.49
N LEU A 188 3.48 5.88 28.63
CA LEU A 188 4.76 5.27 28.98
C LEU A 188 5.31 4.49 27.79
N TRP A 189 6.57 4.72 27.46
CA TRP A 189 7.35 3.78 26.65
C TRP A 189 8.57 3.30 27.41
N TYR A 190 8.79 1.99 27.35
CA TYR A 190 9.94 1.33 27.95
C TYR A 190 10.64 0.44 26.91
N SER A 191 11.96 0.52 26.82
CA SER A 191 12.73 -0.37 25.95
C SER A 191 14.19 -0.51 26.33
N ILE A 192 14.69 -1.74 26.32
CA ILE A 192 16.10 -2.07 26.58
C ILE A 192 17.02 -1.38 25.54
N GLN A 193 18.12 -0.84 26.06
CA GLN A 193 19.23 -0.27 25.30
C GLN A 193 20.42 -1.22 25.23
N GLU A 194 20.77 -1.82 26.36
CA GLU A 194 21.87 -2.78 26.47
C GLU A 194 21.71 -3.64 27.72
N VAL A 195 21.96 -4.94 27.58
CA VAL A 195 22.01 -5.90 28.68
C VAL A 195 23.46 -6.27 28.97
N ASN A 196 23.82 -6.20 30.25
CA ASN A 196 25.12 -6.57 30.78
C ASN A 196 24.96 -7.73 31.76
N GLU A 197 25.72 -8.80 31.54
CA GLU A 197 25.78 -9.95 32.44
C GLU A 197 26.94 -9.74 33.42
N GLU A 198 26.64 -9.76 34.71
CA GLU A 198 27.64 -9.73 35.77
C GLU A 198 28.38 -11.08 35.84
N PRO A 199 29.61 -11.12 36.38
CA PRO A 199 30.37 -12.37 36.53
C PRO A 199 29.66 -13.46 37.35
N ASP A 200 28.68 -13.09 38.18
CA ASP A 200 27.86 -13.99 38.99
C ASP A 200 26.57 -14.48 38.28
N GLY A 201 26.38 -14.10 37.00
CA GLY A 201 25.24 -14.47 36.17
C GLY A 201 24.00 -13.59 36.37
N ARG A 202 24.05 -12.58 37.24
CA ARG A 202 22.96 -11.59 37.35
C ARG A 202 22.95 -10.65 36.16
N ILE A 203 21.75 -10.20 35.79
CA ILE A 203 21.55 -9.37 34.60
C ILE A 203 21.20 -7.95 35.04
N ASN A 204 22.10 -7.02 34.74
CA ASN A 204 21.86 -5.58 34.85
C ASN A 204 21.68 -5.01 33.44
N TYR A 205 20.97 -3.90 33.29
CA TYR A 205 20.74 -3.34 31.97
C TYR A 205 20.42 -1.85 32.00
N ASP A 206 20.62 -1.21 30.86
CA ASP A 206 20.15 0.15 30.63
C ASP A 206 18.89 0.12 29.78
N ALA A 207 17.88 0.90 30.16
CA ALA A 207 16.64 1.03 29.39
C ALA A 207 16.26 2.49 29.17
N LEU A 208 15.64 2.72 28.02
CA LEU A 208 14.98 3.97 27.68
C LEU A 208 13.60 3.99 28.30
N VAL A 209 13.35 5.01 29.10
CA VAL A 209 12.06 5.34 29.69
C VAL A 209 11.59 6.65 29.11
N ILE A 210 10.40 6.67 28.54
CA ILE A 210 9.77 7.85 27.95
C ILE A 210 8.43 8.08 28.62
N ILE A 211 8.18 9.34 28.97
CA ILE A 211 6.85 9.84 29.28
C ILE A 211 6.45 10.85 28.20
N SER A 212 5.26 10.68 27.63
CA SER A 212 4.69 11.65 26.68
C SER A 212 3.24 11.99 27.00
N TRP A 213 2.82 13.19 26.58
CA TRP A 213 1.49 13.72 26.83
C TRP A 213 1.06 14.71 25.73
N ILE A 214 -0.25 14.90 25.59
CA ILE A 214 -0.81 15.93 24.72
C ILE A 214 -0.67 17.30 25.38
N MET A 215 -0.09 18.26 24.65
CA MET A 215 -0.05 19.67 25.05
C MET A 215 -1.43 20.29 24.81
N LYS A 216 -2.21 20.48 25.88
CA LYS A 216 -3.52 21.15 25.86
C LYS A 216 -3.38 22.63 26.19
N ASP A 217 -2.43 22.97 27.08
CA ASP A 217 -2.10 24.33 27.49
C ASP A 217 -0.59 24.57 27.31
N PRO A 218 -0.17 25.52 26.46
CA PRO A 218 1.26 25.76 26.16
C PRO A 218 2.12 26.12 27.37
N VAL A 219 1.53 26.61 28.46
CA VAL A 219 2.26 27.00 29.68
C VAL A 219 2.25 25.88 30.69
N LYS A 220 1.08 25.27 30.96
CA LYS A 220 0.95 24.21 31.97
C LYS A 220 1.57 22.89 31.52
N ASP A 221 1.52 22.59 30.22
CA ASP A 221 2.07 21.36 29.64
C ASP A 221 3.47 21.54 29.05
N ALA A 222 4.10 22.69 29.28
CA ALA A 222 5.45 22.98 28.81
C ALA A 222 6.47 21.97 29.36
N ILE A 223 7.45 21.61 28.53
CA ILE A 223 8.57 20.79 28.98
C ILE A 223 9.51 21.66 29.82
N PRO A 224 9.86 21.26 31.06
CA PRO A 224 10.78 22.04 31.89
C PRO A 224 12.17 22.24 31.25
N LYS A 225 12.92 23.23 31.72
CA LYS A 225 14.20 23.63 31.10
C LYS A 225 15.39 22.81 31.60
N THR A 226 15.37 22.39 32.86
CA THR A 226 16.49 21.64 33.46
C THR A 226 16.21 20.14 33.56
N ASN A 227 17.26 19.33 33.63
CA ASN A 227 17.10 17.87 33.80
C ASN A 227 16.37 17.50 35.10
N PRO A 228 16.72 18.06 36.28
CA PRO A 228 16.03 17.71 37.53
C PRO A 228 14.54 18.05 37.49
N GLU A 229 14.16 19.20 36.93
CA GLU A 229 12.75 19.57 36.80
C GLU A 229 11.99 18.64 35.85
N ARG A 230 12.62 18.18 34.76
CA ARG A 230 12.02 17.20 33.84
C ARG A 230 11.83 15.84 34.51
N ILE A 231 12.81 15.40 35.31
CA ILE A 231 12.72 14.14 36.06
C ILE A 231 11.60 14.24 37.09
N ALA A 232 11.53 15.34 37.85
CA ALA A 232 10.43 15.60 38.79
C ALA A 232 9.06 15.60 38.08
N MET A 233 8.97 16.18 36.88
CA MET A 233 7.75 16.14 36.06
C MET A 233 7.41 14.72 35.59
N MET A 234 8.39 13.92 35.14
CA MET A 234 8.17 12.51 34.80
C MET A 234 7.62 11.73 36.00
N LYS A 235 8.22 11.89 37.18
CA LYS A 235 7.76 11.26 38.44
C LYS A 235 6.33 11.70 38.80
N LYS A 236 6.02 12.99 38.68
CA LYS A 236 4.67 13.52 38.92
C LYS A 236 3.62 12.89 38.00
N ARG A 237 3.92 12.74 36.71
CA ARG A 237 3.01 12.11 35.72
C ARG A 237 2.84 10.61 35.96
N ALA A 238 3.89 9.93 36.42
CA ALA A 238 3.84 8.50 36.73
C ALA A 238 3.28 8.16 38.12
N ALA A 239 2.90 9.15 38.94
CA ALA A 239 2.48 8.92 40.33
C ALA A 239 1.27 7.97 40.46
N GLY A 240 0.37 7.97 39.48
CA GLY A 240 -0.81 7.10 39.42
C GLY A 240 -0.56 5.72 38.81
N PHE A 241 0.66 5.39 38.38
CA PHE A 241 0.92 4.12 37.73
C PHE A 241 0.91 2.97 38.75
N ALA A 242 0.54 1.77 38.32
CA ALA A 242 0.70 0.54 39.10
C ALA A 242 2.15 0.04 39.07
N GLU A 243 2.52 -0.80 40.03
CA GLU A 243 3.79 -1.53 39.97
C GLU A 243 3.73 -2.66 38.94
N PRO A 244 4.84 -2.97 38.24
CA PRO A 244 6.16 -2.35 38.37
C PRO A 244 6.36 -1.06 37.55
N LEU A 245 5.34 -0.61 36.80
CA LEU A 245 5.43 0.53 35.86
C LEU A 245 5.77 1.85 36.57
N ARG A 246 5.29 2.03 37.80
CA ARG A 246 5.58 3.21 38.61
C ARG A 246 7.06 3.30 38.99
N SER A 247 7.65 2.23 39.51
CA SER A 247 9.07 2.22 39.93
C SER A 247 10.05 2.43 38.77
N ILE A 248 9.66 2.10 37.53
CA ILE A 248 10.43 2.44 36.32
C ILE A 248 10.73 3.94 36.25
N VAL A 249 9.80 4.78 36.69
CA VAL A 249 9.90 6.25 36.63
C VAL A 249 10.29 6.84 37.98
N MET A 250 9.70 6.36 39.08
CA MET A 250 9.94 6.92 40.41
C MET A 250 11.40 6.75 40.88
N ASP A 251 12.06 5.69 40.44
CA ASP A 251 13.45 5.41 40.81
C ASP A 251 14.46 6.04 39.82
N ILE A 252 14.03 6.90 38.88
CA ILE A 252 14.97 7.68 38.07
C ILE A 252 15.80 8.56 39.02
N PRO A 253 17.15 8.52 38.98
CA PRO A 253 18.01 9.40 39.79
C PRO A 253 17.72 10.87 39.48
N ASP A 254 17.57 11.71 40.51
CA ASP A 254 17.23 13.14 40.35
C ASP A 254 18.38 13.96 39.74
N ASP A 255 19.60 13.46 39.87
CA ASP A 255 20.85 14.04 39.39
C ASP A 255 21.29 13.49 38.02
N LEU A 256 20.41 12.79 37.30
CA LEU A 256 20.74 12.24 35.98
C LEU A 256 21.14 13.36 35.00
N ASP A 257 22.36 13.25 34.46
CA ASP A 257 23.00 14.29 33.65
C ASP A 257 22.33 14.57 32.30
N PHE A 258 21.44 13.70 31.82
CA PHE A 258 20.86 13.83 30.49
C PHE A 258 19.39 13.41 30.41
N THR A 259 18.58 14.32 29.86
CA THR A 259 17.19 14.08 29.46
C THR A 259 17.00 14.52 28.02
N THR A 260 16.08 13.88 27.29
CA THR A 260 15.74 14.23 25.90
C THR A 260 14.36 14.86 25.84
N PRO A 261 14.25 16.20 25.92
CA PRO A 261 12.99 16.92 25.74
C PRO A 261 12.66 17.07 24.25
N LEU A 262 11.47 16.68 23.82
CA LEU A 262 11.03 16.88 22.43
C LEU A 262 9.57 17.33 22.39
N ARG A 263 9.29 18.37 21.61
CA ARG A 263 7.99 18.53 20.96
C ARG A 263 8.05 17.76 19.66
N LEU A 264 7.19 16.76 19.51
CA LEU A 264 7.23 15.91 18.32
C LEU A 264 6.83 16.70 17.09
N GLY A 265 7.43 16.33 15.98
CA GLY A 265 7.07 16.82 14.66
C GLY A 265 7.43 15.79 13.61
N ASP A 266 6.81 15.94 12.45
CA ASP A 266 7.00 15.06 11.31
C ASP A 266 6.90 15.86 10.01
N PHE A 267 7.25 15.24 8.88
CA PHE A 267 6.83 15.72 7.58
C PHE A 267 6.58 14.53 6.67
N PRO A 268 5.38 14.43 6.04
CA PRO A 268 5.16 13.46 4.99
C PRO A 268 6.12 13.72 3.84
N CYS A 269 6.49 12.65 3.13
CA CYS A 269 7.31 12.78 1.93
C CYS A 269 6.57 13.67 0.90
N ARG A 270 7.31 14.54 0.23
CA ARG A 270 6.83 15.51 -0.76
C ARG A 270 7.47 15.24 -2.11
N ASP A 271 6.94 15.86 -3.15
CA ASP A 271 7.62 15.89 -4.43
C ASP A 271 8.69 16.98 -4.46
N TRP A 272 9.85 16.66 -5.03
CA TRP A 272 10.92 17.62 -5.33
C TRP A 272 11.48 17.38 -6.74
N ASP A 273 12.13 18.39 -7.28
CA ASP A 273 12.99 18.27 -8.45
C ASP A 273 14.34 17.69 -8.04
N ASN A 274 14.60 16.42 -8.39
CA ASN A 274 15.82 15.70 -8.07
C ASN A 274 17.05 16.12 -8.93
N LYS A 275 16.94 17.22 -9.68
CA LYS A 275 18.00 17.79 -10.51
C LYS A 275 18.51 16.79 -11.55
N GLY A 276 17.59 16.07 -12.19
CA GLY A 276 17.93 15.03 -13.17
C GLY A 276 18.59 13.80 -12.56
N GLY A 277 18.21 13.44 -11.33
CA GLY A 277 18.76 12.33 -10.56
C GLY A 277 20.12 12.63 -9.92
N ARG A 278 20.52 13.90 -9.78
CA ARG A 278 21.77 14.29 -9.11
C ARG A 278 21.61 14.45 -7.60
N VAL A 279 20.42 14.76 -7.11
CA VAL A 279 20.18 14.98 -5.68
C VAL A 279 18.91 14.27 -5.25
N THR A 280 18.99 13.43 -4.21
CA THR A 280 17.84 12.71 -3.66
C THR A 280 17.93 12.62 -2.14
N LEU A 281 16.88 12.09 -1.50
CA LEU A 281 16.75 11.97 -0.04
C LEU A 281 16.45 10.53 0.38
N ALA A 282 16.84 10.19 1.60
CA ALA A 282 16.56 8.91 2.26
C ALA A 282 16.34 9.08 3.77
N GLY A 283 15.53 8.20 4.36
CA GLY A 283 15.20 8.22 5.78
C GLY A 283 14.56 9.53 6.24
N ASP A 284 14.90 9.96 7.46
CA ASP A 284 14.29 11.14 8.09
C ASP A 284 14.52 12.47 7.32
N SER A 285 15.45 12.52 6.36
CA SER A 285 15.59 13.71 5.50
C SER A 285 14.44 13.81 4.48
N ALA A 286 13.88 12.67 4.06
CA ALA A 286 12.74 12.58 3.14
C ALA A 286 11.40 12.55 3.89
N HIS A 287 11.32 11.79 4.99
CA HIS A 287 10.05 11.44 5.65
C HIS A 287 10.16 11.28 7.19
N ALA A 288 10.61 12.31 7.89
CA ALA A 288 10.67 12.29 9.36
C ALA A 288 9.30 11.91 9.95
N MET A 289 9.27 10.89 10.82
CA MET A 289 8.04 10.37 11.42
C MET A 289 8.17 10.18 12.94
N THR A 290 7.02 10.10 13.62
CA THR A 290 6.96 9.84 15.06
C THR A 290 7.22 8.37 15.40
N MET A 291 7.61 8.11 16.65
CA MET A 291 8.06 6.79 17.12
C MET A 291 6.95 5.77 17.43
N TYR A 292 5.69 6.18 17.56
CA TYR A 292 4.61 5.35 18.12
C TYR A 292 4.27 4.09 17.29
N ARG A 293 4.71 4.03 16.02
CA ARG A 293 4.61 2.80 15.22
C ARG A 293 5.90 1.97 15.21
N GLY A 294 7.04 2.55 15.57
CA GLY A 294 8.36 1.89 15.53
C GLY A 294 8.93 1.67 14.13
N GLU A 295 8.39 2.32 13.09
CA GLU A 295 8.66 1.98 11.69
C GLU A 295 9.76 2.84 11.03
N GLY A 296 10.13 3.99 11.59
CA GLY A 296 11.04 4.96 10.92
C GLY A 296 12.38 4.38 10.46
N ALA A 297 13.08 3.64 11.34
CA ALA A 297 14.35 3.01 10.97
C ALA A 297 14.18 1.90 9.92
N ASN A 298 13.05 1.19 9.94
CA ASN A 298 12.76 0.16 8.94
C ASN A 298 12.56 0.78 7.55
N HIS A 299 11.86 1.92 7.48
CA HIS A 299 11.72 2.68 6.23
C HIS A 299 13.05 3.24 5.76
N GLY A 300 13.85 3.86 6.63
CA GLY A 300 15.16 4.39 6.24
C GLY A 300 16.13 3.33 5.72
N ILE A 301 16.10 2.11 6.28
CA ILE A 301 16.90 0.99 5.79
C ILE A 301 16.39 0.48 4.44
N LEU A 302 15.07 0.39 4.27
CA LEU A 302 14.48 0.00 2.99
C LEU A 302 14.81 1.01 1.88
N ASP A 303 14.77 2.31 2.19
CA ASP A 303 15.19 3.35 1.27
C ASP A 303 16.63 3.14 0.79
N ALA A 304 17.56 2.93 1.74
CA ALA A 304 18.96 2.67 1.42
C ALA A 304 19.12 1.41 0.57
N ALA A 305 18.37 0.34 0.87
CA ALA A 305 18.43 -0.90 0.12
C ALA A 305 17.94 -0.73 -1.33
N LEU A 306 16.79 -0.08 -1.52
CA LEU A 306 16.21 0.17 -2.84
C LEU A 306 17.05 1.16 -3.66
N LEU A 307 17.64 2.18 -3.00
CA LEU A 307 18.57 3.09 -3.66
C LEU A 307 19.83 2.36 -4.12
N VAL A 308 20.42 1.49 -3.28
CA VAL A 308 21.57 0.66 -3.68
C VAL A 308 21.24 -0.23 -4.87
N ASP A 309 20.03 -0.78 -4.95
CA ASP A 309 19.62 -1.56 -6.12
C ASP A 309 19.63 -0.73 -7.41
N GLN A 310 19.14 0.51 -7.35
CA GLN A 310 19.19 1.43 -8.48
C GLN A 310 20.62 1.85 -8.83
N LEU A 311 21.45 2.14 -7.82
CA LEU A 311 22.87 2.46 -8.02
C LEU A 311 23.65 1.30 -8.68
N LYS A 312 23.34 0.04 -8.33
CA LYS A 312 23.92 -1.13 -8.99
C LYS A 312 23.55 -1.21 -10.48
N LYS A 313 22.31 -0.89 -10.83
CA LYS A 313 21.87 -0.85 -12.25
C LYS A 313 22.55 0.27 -13.03
N ILE A 314 22.71 1.46 -12.42
CA ILE A 314 23.47 2.57 -13.00
C ILE A 314 24.92 2.12 -13.26
N HIS A 315 25.56 1.51 -12.26
CA HIS A 315 26.95 1.06 -12.37
C HIS A 315 27.17 0.03 -13.48
N LYS A 316 26.20 -0.86 -13.71
CA LYS A 316 26.22 -1.85 -14.79
C LYS A 316 25.85 -1.27 -16.17
N GLY A 317 25.43 0.00 -16.25
CA GLY A 317 24.95 0.62 -17.47
C GLY A 317 23.57 0.12 -17.94
N GLU A 318 22.81 -0.56 -17.07
CA GLU A 318 21.48 -1.10 -17.39
C GLU A 318 20.41 0.00 -17.47
N ILE A 319 20.62 1.11 -16.76
CA ILE A 319 19.68 2.23 -16.67
C ILE A 319 20.44 3.55 -16.50
N ASN A 320 19.92 4.64 -17.05
CA ASN A 320 20.51 5.96 -16.82
C ASN A 320 20.20 6.48 -15.41
N GLN A 321 21.07 7.34 -14.88
CA GLN A 321 20.99 7.86 -13.52
C GLN A 321 19.64 8.52 -13.20
N LYS A 322 19.14 9.39 -14.07
CA LYS A 322 17.87 10.08 -13.86
C LYS A 322 16.74 9.08 -13.65
N LEU A 323 16.59 8.13 -14.58
CA LEU A 323 15.51 7.15 -14.53
C LEU A 323 15.63 6.21 -13.31
N ALA A 324 16.85 5.82 -12.92
CA ALA A 324 17.07 5.02 -11.72
C ALA A 324 16.64 5.75 -10.44
N ILE A 325 16.98 7.03 -10.30
CA ILE A 325 16.56 7.84 -9.15
C ILE A 325 15.06 8.10 -9.19
N ASP A 326 14.47 8.35 -10.36
CA ASP A 326 13.01 8.49 -10.51
C ASP A 326 12.28 7.21 -10.08
N GLN A 327 12.82 6.02 -10.41
CA GLN A 327 12.25 4.74 -9.97
C GLN A 327 12.35 4.54 -8.45
N TYR A 328 13.48 4.91 -7.85
CA TYR A 328 13.63 4.88 -6.38
C TYR A 328 12.64 5.81 -5.70
N GLU A 329 12.55 7.07 -6.16
CA GLU A 329 11.66 8.07 -5.58
C GLU A 329 10.18 7.73 -5.82
N GLY A 330 9.83 7.16 -6.97
CA GLY A 330 8.48 6.70 -7.30
C GLY A 330 7.96 5.61 -6.37
N GLU A 331 8.85 4.81 -5.77
CA GLU A 331 8.50 3.86 -4.71
C GLU A 331 8.51 4.53 -3.33
N MET A 332 9.59 5.25 -3.02
CA MET A 332 9.85 5.76 -1.67
C MET A 332 8.83 6.83 -1.26
N ARG A 333 8.45 7.75 -2.17
CA ARG A 333 7.53 8.85 -1.88
C ARG A 333 6.15 8.37 -1.39
N PRO A 334 5.36 7.59 -2.15
CA PRO A 334 4.01 7.18 -1.72
C PRO A 334 4.03 6.27 -0.48
N ARG A 335 4.99 5.35 -0.39
CA ARG A 335 5.15 4.47 0.78
C ARG A 335 5.37 5.27 2.05
N THR A 336 6.33 6.19 2.02
CA THR A 336 6.75 6.91 3.23
C THR A 336 5.81 8.04 3.58
N HIS A 337 5.16 8.69 2.60
CA HIS A 337 4.07 9.62 2.85
C HIS A 337 2.97 8.98 3.70
N THR A 338 2.51 7.79 3.29
CA THR A 338 1.49 7.02 4.04
C THR A 338 1.98 6.62 5.42
N ALA A 339 3.24 6.16 5.54
CA ALA A 339 3.82 5.74 6.81
C ALA A 339 3.93 6.88 7.84
N VAL A 340 4.31 8.08 7.40
CA VAL A 340 4.36 9.27 8.26
C VAL A 340 2.98 9.60 8.78
N LEU A 341 1.96 9.64 7.93
CA LEU A 341 0.59 9.96 8.35
C LEU A 341 0.03 8.93 9.33
N LYS A 342 0.30 7.64 9.12
CA LYS A 342 -0.07 6.59 10.08
C LYS A 342 0.66 6.74 11.41
N SER A 343 1.94 7.10 11.38
CA SER A 343 2.72 7.34 12.60
C SER A 343 2.21 8.56 13.36
N ARG A 344 1.84 9.64 12.64
CA ARG A 344 1.17 10.81 13.21
C ARG A 344 -0.12 10.43 13.92
N ALA A 345 -0.99 9.69 13.24
CA ALA A 345 -2.25 9.21 13.81
C ALA A 345 -1.99 8.36 15.06
N ALA A 346 -0.98 7.47 15.03
CA ALA A 346 -0.58 6.68 16.19
C ALA A 346 -0.11 7.56 17.35
N ALA A 347 0.64 8.64 17.08
CA ALA A 347 1.08 9.57 18.13
C ALA A 347 -0.07 10.28 18.83
N LEU A 348 -1.14 10.60 18.11
CA LEU A 348 -2.33 11.22 18.68
C LEU A 348 -3.16 10.18 19.45
N VAL A 349 -3.48 9.05 18.82
CA VAL A 349 -4.33 8.00 19.41
C VAL A 349 -3.66 7.30 20.61
N ALA A 350 -2.33 7.24 20.66
CA ALA A 350 -1.60 6.69 21.80
C ALA A 350 -1.87 7.42 23.12
N HIS A 351 -2.46 8.61 23.10
CA HIS A 351 -2.84 9.40 24.28
C HIS A 351 -4.35 9.54 24.46
N GLU A 352 -5.16 8.77 23.71
CA GLU A 352 -6.63 8.83 23.77
C GLU A 352 -7.17 7.48 24.18
N TRP A 353 -7.43 7.30 25.49
CA TRP A 353 -7.82 6.00 26.07
C TRP A 353 -9.00 5.35 25.37
N ASP A 354 -10.06 6.13 25.12
CA ASP A 354 -11.30 5.63 24.51
C ASP A 354 -11.16 5.30 23.00
N GLN A 355 -10.05 5.71 22.37
CA GLN A 355 -9.77 5.42 20.95
C GLN A 355 -8.82 4.23 20.76
N LEU A 356 -8.30 3.65 21.84
CA LEU A 356 -7.45 2.47 21.77
C LEU A 356 -8.30 1.23 21.47
N THR A 357 -8.16 0.71 20.25
CA THR A 357 -8.74 -0.56 19.78
C THR A 357 -7.66 -1.42 19.14
N GLU A 358 -7.94 -2.70 18.87
CA GLU A 358 -7.01 -3.60 18.16
C GLU A 358 -6.58 -3.05 16.79
N ASP A 359 -7.46 -2.30 16.13
CA ASP A 359 -7.22 -1.67 14.82
C ASP A 359 -6.62 -0.27 14.88
N SER A 360 -6.48 0.30 16.09
CA SER A 360 -5.95 1.66 16.24
C SER A 360 -4.52 1.77 15.68
N PRO A 361 -4.10 2.93 15.14
CA PRO A 361 -2.80 3.05 14.48
C PRO A 361 -1.57 2.74 15.36
N VAL A 362 -1.69 2.75 16.69
CA VAL A 362 -0.62 2.39 17.63
C VAL A 362 -0.60 0.90 17.98
N ILE A 363 -1.74 0.20 17.88
CA ILE A 363 -1.89 -1.22 18.21
C ILE A 363 -1.87 -2.11 16.97
N GLY A 364 -2.56 -1.70 15.90
CA GLY A 364 -2.78 -2.51 14.70
C GLY A 364 -1.50 -3.03 14.04
N ALA A 365 -1.65 -4.11 13.28
CA ALA A 365 -0.53 -4.82 12.67
C ALA A 365 0.38 -3.91 11.82
N ARG A 366 1.67 -4.24 11.80
CA ARG A 366 2.68 -3.56 10.98
C ARG A 366 2.84 -4.36 9.69
N SER A 367 2.16 -3.96 8.63
CA SER A 367 2.30 -4.60 7.33
C SER A 367 3.61 -4.19 6.67
N ALA A 368 4.44 -5.19 6.32
CA ALA A 368 5.63 -4.96 5.52
C ALA A 368 5.23 -4.36 4.15
N PRO A 369 5.90 -3.31 3.66
CA PRO A 369 5.77 -2.90 2.27
C PRO A 369 6.11 -4.07 1.34
N GLU A 370 5.39 -4.23 0.23
CA GLU A 370 5.65 -5.32 -0.72
C GLU A 370 7.10 -5.31 -1.23
N THR A 371 7.67 -4.12 -1.38
CA THR A 371 9.06 -3.89 -1.78
C THR A 371 10.08 -4.39 -0.75
N ALA A 372 9.69 -4.53 0.51
CA ALA A 372 10.51 -5.19 1.54
C ALA A 372 10.47 -6.72 1.42
N LEU A 373 9.44 -7.29 0.79
CA LEU A 373 9.22 -8.74 0.67
C LEU A 373 9.74 -9.32 -0.66
N ARG A 374 9.89 -8.50 -1.70
CA ARG A 374 10.41 -8.92 -3.01
C ARG A 374 11.94 -9.02 -2.99
N SER A 375 12.48 -10.18 -2.62
CA SER A 375 13.91 -10.49 -2.84
C SER A 375 14.11 -11.19 -4.19
N PRO A 376 14.92 -10.66 -5.12
CA PRO A 376 15.31 -11.38 -6.34
C PRO A 376 16.27 -12.56 -6.08
N PHE A 377 16.72 -12.78 -4.83
CA PHE A 377 17.61 -13.90 -4.45
C PHE A 377 16.88 -15.11 -3.85
N LEU A 378 15.55 -15.07 -3.73
CA LEU A 378 14.75 -16.25 -3.35
C LEU A 378 14.27 -17.06 -4.57
N ALA A 379 14.78 -16.76 -5.78
CA ALA A 379 14.57 -17.54 -7.00
C ALA A 379 15.58 -18.70 -7.17
N HIS A 380 16.26 -19.12 -6.11
CA HIS A 380 16.96 -20.41 -6.10
C HIS A 380 16.15 -21.40 -5.26
N GLU A 381 15.45 -22.29 -5.95
CA GLU A 381 14.66 -23.40 -5.40
C GLU A 381 15.49 -24.48 -4.70
N ASP A 382 16.81 -24.32 -4.57
CA ASP A 382 17.66 -25.31 -3.94
C ASP A 382 18.11 -24.85 -2.55
N GLN A 383 17.75 -25.66 -1.54
CA GLN A 383 18.17 -25.60 -0.12
C GLN A 383 17.18 -25.01 0.90
N PHE A 384 15.92 -25.44 0.87
CA PHE A 384 15.28 -25.81 2.14
C PHE A 384 15.66 -27.26 2.45
N LYS A 385 16.65 -27.46 3.33
CA LYS A 385 16.68 -28.73 4.07
C LYS A 385 15.38 -28.77 4.88
N MET A 386 14.50 -29.69 4.54
CA MET A 386 13.32 -29.93 5.36
C MET A 386 13.77 -30.13 6.79
N ALA A 387 13.12 -29.45 7.73
CA ALA A 387 13.26 -29.80 9.14
C ALA A 387 12.93 -31.30 9.26
N PRO A 388 13.73 -32.08 10.01
CA PRO A 388 13.45 -33.50 10.21
C PRO A 388 12.00 -33.66 10.65
N SER A 389 11.32 -34.67 10.13
CA SER A 389 9.99 -34.99 10.62
C SER A 389 10.09 -35.27 12.13
N ILE A 390 8.99 -35.10 12.88
CA ILE A 390 8.95 -35.52 14.30
C ILE A 390 9.37 -37.01 14.45
N ALA A 391 9.33 -37.80 13.37
CA ALA A 391 9.84 -39.17 13.30
C ALA A 391 11.36 -39.34 13.40
N GLU A 392 12.11 -38.29 13.12
CA GLU A 392 13.58 -38.29 13.09
C GLU A 392 14.21 -37.62 14.32
N LEU A 393 13.41 -37.12 15.27
CA LEU A 393 13.89 -36.61 16.55
C LEU A 393 14.20 -37.78 17.51
N PRO A 394 15.29 -37.73 18.31
CA PRO A 394 15.63 -38.78 19.27
C PRO A 394 14.46 -39.07 20.21
N VAL A 395 14.03 -40.32 20.24
CA VAL A 395 12.87 -40.79 21.02
C VAL A 395 13.33 -41.06 22.45
N GLU A 396 12.74 -40.37 23.42
CA GLU A 396 12.22 -40.95 24.67
C GLU A 396 11.85 -39.81 25.63
N THR A 397 10.57 -39.41 25.58
CA THR A 397 9.71 -38.82 26.65
C THR A 397 8.64 -37.87 26.11
N SER A 398 8.85 -37.20 24.97
CA SER A 398 7.89 -36.20 24.48
C SER A 398 6.77 -36.75 23.58
N ARG A 399 7.05 -37.71 22.68
CA ARG A 399 6.05 -38.20 21.70
C ARG A 399 4.83 -38.86 22.37
N GLN A 400 5.02 -39.79 23.31
CA GLN A 400 3.90 -40.51 23.95
C GLN A 400 2.91 -39.58 24.68
N GLY A 401 3.37 -38.50 25.31
CA GLY A 401 2.50 -37.53 25.99
C GLY A 401 1.66 -36.67 25.05
N PHE A 402 2.16 -36.37 23.86
CA PHE A 402 1.44 -35.58 22.85
C PHE A 402 0.42 -36.43 22.08
N TYR A 403 0.79 -37.65 21.65
CA TYR A 403 -0.09 -38.51 20.85
C TYR A 403 -1.20 -39.18 21.67
N SER A 404 -0.97 -39.49 22.97
CA SER A 404 -1.98 -40.10 23.85
C SER A 404 -3.21 -39.21 24.14
N LYS A 405 -3.13 -37.91 23.84
CA LYS A 405 -4.22 -36.95 24.04
C LYS A 405 -4.98 -36.60 22.75
N LEU A 406 -4.61 -37.19 21.62
CA LEU A 406 -5.28 -36.92 20.35
C LEU A 406 -6.63 -37.62 20.30
N LYS A 407 -7.68 -36.88 19.90
CA LYS A 407 -9.03 -37.42 19.72
C LYS A 407 -9.16 -38.30 18.47
N ILE A 408 -8.31 -38.09 17.48
CA ILE A 408 -8.27 -38.85 16.23
C ILE A 408 -6.89 -39.48 16.17
N SER A 409 -6.87 -40.82 16.21
CA SER A 409 -5.65 -41.60 16.08
C SER A 409 -5.70 -42.38 14.78
N VAL A 410 -4.67 -42.18 13.96
CA VAL A 410 -4.53 -42.77 12.63
C VAL A 410 -3.05 -43.06 12.43
N ASP A 411 -2.75 -44.28 11.96
CA ASP A 411 -1.38 -44.81 11.99
C ASP A 411 -0.62 -44.61 10.67
N ASP A 412 -1.31 -44.15 9.63
CA ASP A 412 -0.73 -43.90 8.33
C ASP A 412 -1.32 -42.65 7.65
N LYS A 413 -0.61 -42.19 6.60
CA LYS A 413 -0.97 -41.00 5.83
C LYS A 413 -2.33 -41.14 5.12
N ALA A 414 -2.65 -42.32 4.59
CA ALA A 414 -3.90 -42.53 3.85
C ALA A 414 -5.12 -42.45 4.78
N GLY A 415 -5.02 -43.05 5.97
CA GLY A 415 -5.99 -42.98 7.05
C GLY A 415 -6.14 -41.56 7.58
N LEU A 416 -5.03 -40.82 7.76
CA LEU A 416 -5.08 -39.40 8.14
C LEU A 416 -5.81 -38.55 7.10
N GLU A 417 -5.48 -38.69 5.82
CA GLU A 417 -6.14 -37.93 4.76
C GLU A 417 -7.62 -38.27 4.62
N LYS A 418 -7.98 -39.54 4.82
CA LYS A 418 -9.38 -39.94 4.90
C LYS A 418 -10.07 -39.29 6.11
N ALA A 419 -9.47 -39.35 7.30
CA ALA A 419 -10.03 -38.76 8.51
C ALA A 419 -10.17 -37.23 8.40
N ILE A 420 -9.25 -36.55 7.70
CA ILE A 420 -9.34 -35.13 7.36
C ILE A 420 -10.56 -34.89 6.45
N ARG A 421 -10.72 -35.66 5.38
CA ARG A 421 -11.87 -35.55 4.46
C ARG A 421 -13.21 -35.88 5.12
N ASP A 422 -13.26 -36.87 6.00
CA ASP A 422 -14.44 -37.24 6.80
C ASP A 422 -14.88 -36.12 7.77
N LYS A 423 -14.04 -35.09 7.97
CA LYS A 423 -14.32 -33.86 8.72
C LYS A 423 -14.53 -32.64 7.83
N GLU A 424 -14.75 -32.85 6.53
CA GLU A 424 -14.91 -31.78 5.53
C GLU A 424 -13.68 -30.86 5.42
N LEU A 425 -12.50 -31.40 5.76
CA LEU A 425 -11.22 -30.71 5.62
C LEU A 425 -10.50 -31.25 4.38
N VAL A 426 -9.60 -30.43 3.82
CA VAL A 426 -8.70 -30.82 2.72
C VAL A 426 -7.26 -30.64 3.16
N PRO A 427 -6.40 -31.67 3.04
CA PRO A 427 -5.00 -31.54 3.38
C PRO A 427 -4.26 -30.69 2.34
N LEU A 428 -3.66 -29.58 2.77
CA LEU A 428 -2.94 -28.66 1.88
C LEU A 428 -1.80 -29.34 1.11
N TRP A 429 -1.16 -30.36 1.69
CA TRP A 429 -0.09 -31.12 1.02
C TRP A 429 -0.57 -31.99 -0.16
N ASN A 430 -1.88 -32.10 -0.36
CA ASN A 430 -2.48 -32.81 -1.51
C ASN A 430 -3.01 -31.88 -2.59
N THR A 431 -2.86 -30.56 -2.45
CA THR A 431 -3.34 -29.60 -3.46
C THR A 431 -2.35 -29.36 -4.61
N GLY A 432 -1.23 -30.10 -4.65
CA GLY A 432 -0.26 -30.07 -5.77
C GLY A 432 0.64 -28.83 -5.83
N GLY A 433 0.61 -27.97 -4.81
CA GLY A 433 1.38 -26.71 -4.73
C GLY A 433 0.76 -25.74 -3.72
N PRO A 434 1.41 -24.60 -3.41
CA PRO A 434 0.81 -23.56 -2.59
C PRO A 434 -0.49 -23.05 -3.24
N PRO A 435 -1.50 -22.63 -2.45
CA PRO A 435 -2.81 -22.20 -2.96
C PRO A 435 -2.78 -20.83 -3.65
N THR A 436 -1.59 -20.36 -4.01
CA THR A 436 -1.30 -19.03 -4.57
C THR A 436 -0.49 -19.20 -5.85
N SER A 437 -0.84 -18.48 -6.89
CA SER A 437 -0.10 -18.46 -8.16
C SER A 437 1.00 -17.40 -8.17
N LEU A 438 2.07 -17.63 -8.92
CA LEU A 438 3.16 -16.65 -9.12
C LEU A 438 2.71 -15.43 -9.92
N GLU A 439 1.73 -15.61 -10.81
CA GLU A 439 1.13 -14.56 -11.63
C GLU A 439 -0.40 -14.72 -11.65
N PRO A 440 -1.16 -13.67 -11.97
CA PRO A 440 -2.60 -13.78 -12.17
C PRO A 440 -2.92 -14.75 -13.32
N HIS A 441 -3.81 -15.71 -13.09
CA HIS A 441 -4.29 -16.63 -14.10
C HIS A 441 -5.78 -16.38 -14.36
N SER A 442 -6.08 -15.50 -15.32
CA SER A 442 -7.45 -15.41 -15.86
C SER A 442 -7.71 -16.59 -16.81
N ARG A 443 -8.92 -17.13 -16.76
CA ARG A 443 -9.42 -18.12 -17.74
C ARG A 443 -10.03 -17.44 -18.97
N HIS A 444 -10.21 -16.13 -18.92
CA HIS A 444 -10.70 -15.32 -20.04
C HIS A 444 -9.58 -15.11 -21.05
N ILE A 445 -9.94 -15.10 -22.34
CA ILE A 445 -9.00 -14.92 -23.44
C ILE A 445 -9.28 -13.62 -24.20
N PRO A 446 -8.29 -13.06 -24.91
CA PRO A 446 -8.52 -11.90 -25.77
C PRO A 446 -9.55 -12.23 -26.85
N ALA A 447 -10.52 -11.34 -27.07
CA ALA A 447 -11.63 -11.56 -28.00
C ALA A 447 -12.15 -10.26 -28.61
N VAL A 448 -12.75 -10.35 -29.80
CA VAL A 448 -13.40 -9.24 -30.52
C VAL A 448 -14.83 -9.65 -30.83
N TRP A 449 -15.76 -8.71 -30.65
CA TRP A 449 -17.15 -8.81 -31.09
C TRP A 449 -17.40 -7.75 -32.17
N LYS A 450 -17.85 -8.22 -33.33
CA LYS A 450 -18.14 -7.34 -34.47
C LYS A 450 -19.44 -6.59 -34.26
N TYR A 451 -19.43 -5.29 -34.49
CA TYR A 451 -20.62 -4.47 -34.32
C TYR A 451 -21.76 -4.95 -35.20
N ASP A 452 -21.48 -5.18 -36.48
CA ASP A 452 -22.46 -5.61 -37.47
C ASP A 452 -23.17 -6.91 -37.06
N ASP A 453 -22.44 -7.86 -36.45
CA ASP A 453 -23.01 -9.10 -35.94
C ASP A 453 -23.98 -8.82 -34.78
N THR A 454 -23.52 -8.09 -33.77
CA THR A 454 -24.36 -7.76 -32.59
C THR A 454 -25.56 -6.90 -32.95
N LYS A 455 -25.39 -5.93 -33.85
CA LYS A 455 -26.47 -5.08 -34.37
C LYS A 455 -27.50 -5.90 -35.11
N SER A 456 -27.06 -6.78 -36.01
CA SER A 456 -27.97 -7.65 -36.77
C SER A 456 -28.78 -8.55 -35.85
N LEU A 457 -28.15 -9.12 -34.81
CA LEU A 457 -28.82 -9.92 -33.80
C LEU A 457 -29.82 -9.10 -32.97
N LEU A 458 -29.47 -7.87 -32.58
CA LEU A 458 -30.37 -6.98 -31.84
C LEU A 458 -31.59 -6.56 -32.66
N LEU A 459 -31.39 -6.19 -33.93
CA LEU A 459 -32.49 -5.85 -34.83
C LEU A 459 -33.39 -7.05 -35.05
N ARG A 460 -32.82 -8.26 -35.20
CA ARG A 460 -33.60 -9.48 -35.31
C ARG A 460 -34.34 -9.81 -34.01
N ALA A 461 -33.72 -9.59 -32.86
CA ALA A 461 -34.37 -9.75 -31.56
C ALA A 461 -35.53 -8.77 -31.38
N ALA A 462 -35.46 -7.57 -31.95
CA ALA A 462 -36.54 -6.59 -31.89
C ALA A 462 -37.82 -7.02 -32.64
N GLU A 463 -37.67 -7.86 -33.66
CA GLU A 463 -38.81 -8.46 -34.38
C GLU A 463 -39.37 -9.72 -33.70
N LEU A 464 -38.55 -10.40 -32.90
CA LEU A 464 -38.84 -11.75 -32.39
C LEU A 464 -39.10 -11.84 -30.89
N VAL A 465 -38.65 -10.86 -30.11
CA VAL A 465 -38.73 -10.85 -28.64
C VAL A 465 -39.55 -9.63 -28.23
N ASP A 466 -40.67 -9.85 -27.54
CA ASP A 466 -41.50 -8.76 -27.02
C ASP A 466 -40.67 -7.93 -26.04
N ALA A 467 -40.77 -6.60 -26.13
CA ALA A 467 -40.01 -5.69 -25.28
C ALA A 467 -40.24 -5.95 -23.77
N ARG A 468 -41.41 -6.50 -23.40
CA ARG A 468 -41.76 -6.88 -22.03
C ARG A 468 -41.09 -8.17 -21.57
N GLU A 469 -40.75 -9.08 -22.48
CA GLU A 469 -40.01 -10.32 -22.15
C GLU A 469 -38.52 -10.06 -21.88
N ALA A 470 -37.97 -8.97 -22.43
CA ALA A 470 -36.53 -8.75 -22.40
C ALA A 470 -36.02 -7.98 -21.16
N GLU A 471 -36.86 -7.23 -20.44
CA GLU A 471 -36.50 -6.12 -19.52
C GLU A 471 -35.59 -5.04 -20.15
N ARG A 472 -34.47 -5.46 -20.73
CA ARG A 472 -33.57 -4.74 -21.63
C ARG A 472 -33.26 -5.63 -22.84
N ARG A 473 -33.50 -5.13 -24.06
CA ARG A 473 -33.08 -5.84 -25.29
C ARG A 473 -31.57 -5.67 -25.51
N ALA A 474 -30.78 -6.52 -24.87
CA ALA A 474 -29.32 -6.49 -24.91
C ALA A 474 -28.71 -7.84 -25.26
N VAL A 475 -27.59 -7.83 -26.01
CA VAL A 475 -26.79 -9.02 -26.32
C VAL A 475 -25.46 -8.91 -25.57
N LEU A 476 -25.23 -9.82 -24.62
CA LEU A 476 -24.03 -9.86 -23.80
C LEU A 476 -22.83 -10.42 -24.58
N MET A 477 -21.67 -9.81 -24.38
CA MET A 477 -20.40 -10.23 -24.96
C MET A 477 -19.75 -11.30 -24.09
N ILE A 478 -20.07 -12.57 -24.32
CA ILE A 478 -19.56 -13.68 -23.50
C ILE A 478 -18.17 -14.11 -23.96
N ASN A 479 -17.21 -14.14 -23.04
CA ASN A 479 -15.83 -14.46 -23.36
C ASN A 479 -15.69 -15.91 -23.87
N PRO A 480 -15.00 -16.15 -25.00
CA PRO A 480 -14.86 -17.49 -25.56
C PRO A 480 -14.01 -18.47 -24.72
N GLY A 481 -13.26 -17.97 -23.73
CA GLY A 481 -12.47 -18.79 -22.81
C GLY A 481 -13.37 -19.64 -21.91
N PRO A 482 -14.03 -19.06 -20.90
CA PRO A 482 -14.95 -19.80 -20.03
C PRO A 482 -16.32 -20.07 -20.67
N LYS A 483 -16.74 -19.30 -21.69
CA LYS A 483 -18.07 -19.36 -22.33
C LYS A 483 -19.24 -19.33 -21.33
N GLN A 484 -19.06 -18.60 -20.24
CA GLN A 484 -20.01 -18.55 -19.15
C GLN A 484 -20.61 -17.14 -19.05
N PRO A 485 -21.94 -16.97 -19.08
CA PRO A 485 -22.56 -15.69 -18.74
C PRO A 485 -22.49 -15.42 -17.22
N PRO A 486 -22.40 -14.14 -16.80
CA PRO A 486 -22.43 -12.93 -17.61
C PRO A 486 -21.02 -12.38 -17.92
N PHE A 487 -20.00 -13.23 -18.04
CA PHE A 487 -18.61 -12.79 -18.03
C PHE A 487 -18.08 -12.38 -19.41
N THR A 488 -17.80 -11.09 -19.60
CA THR A 488 -16.88 -10.62 -20.66
C THR A 488 -15.44 -10.71 -20.18
N LEU A 489 -15.20 -10.32 -18.93
CA LEU A 489 -14.00 -10.55 -18.13
C LEU A 489 -14.38 -10.92 -16.70
N ASP A 490 -13.40 -11.24 -15.86
CA ASP A 490 -13.60 -11.78 -14.51
C ASP A 490 -14.49 -10.88 -13.61
N ALA A 491 -14.35 -9.56 -13.69
CA ALA A 491 -15.07 -8.62 -12.83
C ALA A 491 -16.08 -7.72 -13.56
N ILE A 492 -16.02 -7.66 -14.90
CA ILE A 492 -16.81 -6.71 -15.71
C ILE A 492 -17.41 -7.39 -16.94
N LEU A 493 -18.58 -6.90 -17.35
CA LEU A 493 -19.29 -7.33 -18.55
C LEU A 493 -19.51 -6.17 -19.51
N ALA A 494 -19.69 -6.52 -20.78
CA ALA A 494 -20.14 -5.66 -21.86
C ALA A 494 -21.37 -6.25 -22.55
N ALA A 495 -22.25 -5.37 -23.02
CA ALA A 495 -23.35 -5.73 -23.91
C ALA A 495 -23.62 -4.60 -24.89
N HIS A 496 -24.16 -4.94 -26.06
CA HIS A 496 -24.85 -3.95 -26.89
C HIS A 496 -26.34 -4.01 -26.61
N GLN A 497 -26.96 -2.87 -26.35
CA GLN A 497 -28.40 -2.74 -26.09
C GLN A 497 -29.04 -1.90 -27.19
N LEU A 498 -30.20 -2.36 -27.68
CA LEU A 498 -31.03 -1.65 -28.65
C LEU A 498 -32.28 -1.07 -27.96
N ILE A 499 -32.59 0.19 -28.27
CA ILE A 499 -33.86 0.84 -27.93
C ILE A 499 -34.49 1.40 -29.20
N LEU A 500 -35.67 0.90 -29.56
CA LEU A 500 -36.42 1.37 -30.72
C LEU A 500 -37.05 2.75 -30.47
N PRO A 501 -37.40 3.50 -31.52
CA PRO A 501 -38.20 4.72 -31.42
C PRO A 501 -39.44 4.54 -30.54
N GLY A 502 -39.57 5.39 -29.51
CA GLY A 502 -40.68 5.37 -28.57
C GLY A 502 -40.59 4.33 -27.44
N GLU A 503 -39.61 3.41 -27.47
CA GLU A 503 -39.43 2.45 -26.38
C GLU A 503 -38.87 3.11 -25.12
N LYS A 504 -39.32 2.59 -23.97
CA LYS A 504 -38.83 2.93 -22.64
C LYS A 504 -38.51 1.65 -21.87
N ALA A 505 -37.38 1.64 -21.17
CA ALA A 505 -37.00 0.56 -20.26
C ALA A 505 -37.49 0.86 -18.84
N VAL A 506 -37.78 -0.20 -18.08
CA VAL A 506 -38.32 -0.10 -16.71
C VAL A 506 -37.32 0.57 -15.76
N CYS A 507 -37.82 1.48 -14.92
CA CYS A 507 -37.04 2.14 -13.88
C CYS A 507 -36.65 1.18 -12.75
N HIS A 508 -35.37 1.13 -12.42
CA HIS A 508 -34.83 0.33 -11.31
C HIS A 508 -33.59 0.99 -10.71
N ARG A 509 -33.14 0.48 -9.57
CA ARG A 509 -31.82 0.76 -8.99
C ARG A 509 -31.15 -0.54 -8.61
N HIS A 510 -29.83 -0.58 -8.66
CA HIS A 510 -29.08 -1.78 -8.32
C HIS A 510 -27.67 -1.47 -7.81
N THR A 511 -27.06 -2.40 -7.07
CA THR A 511 -25.68 -2.27 -6.57
C THR A 511 -24.65 -2.09 -7.69
N PRO A 512 -24.73 -2.78 -8.85
CA PRO A 512 -23.77 -2.60 -9.93
C PRO A 512 -23.67 -1.15 -10.42
N PHE A 513 -22.44 -0.72 -10.66
CA PHE A 513 -22.14 0.52 -11.36
C PHE A 513 -22.21 0.26 -12.87
N ALA A 514 -22.71 1.23 -13.64
CA ALA A 514 -22.79 1.11 -15.10
C ALA A 514 -22.17 2.30 -15.84
N VAL A 515 -21.57 2.00 -16.99
CA VAL A 515 -21.25 2.97 -18.04
C VAL A 515 -22.10 2.70 -19.27
N ARG A 516 -22.54 3.76 -19.95
CA ARG A 516 -23.23 3.68 -21.23
C ARG A 516 -22.56 4.57 -22.25
N PHE A 517 -22.08 3.99 -23.33
CA PHE A 517 -21.38 4.71 -24.40
C PHE A 517 -22.16 4.59 -25.70
N LEU A 518 -22.65 5.72 -26.23
CA LEU A 518 -23.54 5.69 -27.40
C LEU A 518 -22.75 5.39 -28.68
N ILE A 519 -23.22 4.41 -29.46
CA ILE A 519 -22.59 4.00 -30.73
C ILE A 519 -23.37 4.58 -31.92
N GLU A 520 -24.69 4.42 -31.91
CA GLU A 520 -25.58 4.79 -33.02
C GLU A 520 -26.91 5.37 -32.50
N GLY A 521 -27.47 6.35 -33.23
CA GLY A 521 -28.68 7.08 -32.85
C GLY A 521 -28.38 8.46 -32.24
N ASP A 522 -29.42 9.26 -32.01
CA ASP A 522 -29.30 10.69 -31.66
C ASP A 522 -30.30 11.19 -30.61
N ALA A 523 -31.23 10.34 -30.18
CA ALA A 523 -32.30 10.69 -29.24
C ALA A 523 -32.49 9.67 -28.10
N GLY A 524 -31.50 8.80 -27.90
CA GLY A 524 -31.44 7.91 -26.74
C GLY A 524 -31.13 8.69 -25.47
N TYR A 525 -31.80 8.36 -24.38
CA TYR A 525 -31.55 8.97 -23.07
C TYR A 525 -31.35 7.94 -21.97
N THR A 526 -30.59 8.33 -20.95
CA THR A 526 -30.65 7.75 -19.61
C THR A 526 -31.18 8.81 -18.66
N ALA A 527 -32.21 8.48 -17.89
CA ALA A 527 -32.64 9.29 -16.76
C ALA A 527 -32.00 8.77 -15.48
N ILE A 528 -31.51 9.67 -14.63
CA ILE A 528 -31.03 9.34 -13.28
C ILE A 528 -31.78 10.24 -12.31
N SER A 529 -32.46 9.65 -11.34
CA SER A 529 -33.35 10.37 -10.42
C SER A 529 -34.32 11.30 -11.16
N GLY A 530 -34.88 10.81 -12.28
CA GLY A 530 -35.83 11.49 -13.16
C GLY A 530 -35.24 12.49 -14.15
N LYS A 531 -33.96 12.87 -14.02
CA LYS A 531 -33.35 13.83 -14.94
C LYS A 531 -32.86 13.13 -16.21
N LYS A 532 -33.59 13.32 -17.32
CA LYS A 532 -33.20 12.78 -18.64
C LYS A 532 -31.94 13.46 -19.17
N MET A 533 -30.98 12.63 -19.57
CA MET A 533 -29.77 13.03 -20.27
C MET A 533 -29.74 12.34 -21.63
N PHE A 534 -29.97 13.12 -22.69
CA PHE A 534 -29.89 12.64 -24.07
C PHE A 534 -28.44 12.46 -24.51
N MET A 535 -28.19 11.48 -25.36
CA MET A 535 -26.85 11.12 -25.85
C MET A 535 -26.70 11.41 -27.33
N LYS A 536 -25.49 11.80 -27.74
CA LYS A 536 -25.01 11.76 -29.13
C LYS A 536 -23.95 10.67 -29.29
N PRO A 537 -23.68 10.15 -30.51
CA PRO A 537 -22.65 9.13 -30.70
C PRO A 537 -21.32 9.55 -30.07
N GLY A 538 -20.75 8.67 -29.26
CA GLY A 538 -19.55 8.89 -28.46
C GLY A 538 -19.78 9.47 -27.05
N ASP A 539 -20.98 9.97 -26.75
CA ASP A 539 -21.27 10.45 -25.40
C ASP A 539 -21.22 9.26 -24.42
N LEU A 540 -20.70 9.53 -23.23
CA LEU A 540 -20.73 8.60 -22.10
C LEU A 540 -21.73 9.12 -21.05
N ILE A 541 -22.58 8.24 -20.55
CA ILE A 541 -23.33 8.46 -19.32
C ILE A 541 -22.92 7.37 -18.31
N ILE A 542 -22.66 7.77 -17.07
CA ILE A 542 -22.46 6.84 -15.96
C ILE A 542 -23.74 6.71 -15.15
N THR A 543 -23.99 5.53 -14.60
CA THR A 543 -25.06 5.28 -13.62
C THR A 543 -24.41 4.78 -12.34
N PRO A 544 -24.25 5.65 -11.33
CA PRO A 544 -23.69 5.27 -10.04
C PRO A 544 -24.52 4.19 -9.34
N SER A 545 -23.84 3.46 -8.45
CA SER A 545 -24.45 2.40 -7.66
C SER A 545 -25.62 2.95 -6.82
N TRP A 546 -26.72 2.19 -6.81
CA TRP A 546 -27.92 2.48 -6.01
C TRP A 546 -28.74 3.72 -6.40
N ASN A 547 -28.48 4.29 -7.58
CA ASN A 547 -29.32 5.36 -8.14
C ASN A 547 -30.48 4.80 -8.97
N TRP A 548 -31.67 5.40 -8.81
CA TRP A 548 -32.82 5.15 -9.68
C TRP A 548 -32.51 5.60 -11.10
N HIS A 549 -32.71 4.72 -12.06
CA HIS A 549 -32.45 5.04 -13.46
C HIS A 549 -33.38 4.29 -14.41
N ASP A 550 -33.64 4.94 -15.54
CA ASP A 550 -34.45 4.45 -16.64
C ASP A 550 -33.90 4.93 -17.99
N HIS A 551 -34.39 4.33 -19.06
CA HIS A 551 -33.88 4.55 -20.42
C HIS A 551 -35.02 4.71 -21.40
N GLY A 552 -34.76 5.43 -22.48
CA GLY A 552 -35.68 5.43 -23.59
C GLY A 552 -35.10 6.08 -24.83
N ASN A 553 -35.92 6.11 -25.86
CA ASN A 553 -35.61 6.73 -27.14
C ASN A 553 -36.81 7.57 -27.58
N GLU A 554 -36.63 8.90 -27.55
CA GLU A 554 -37.69 9.85 -27.94
C GLU A 554 -37.56 10.33 -29.39
N GLY A 555 -36.63 9.75 -30.15
CA GLY A 555 -36.42 10.08 -31.56
C GLY A 555 -37.13 9.11 -32.51
N THR A 556 -36.76 9.23 -33.77
CA THR A 556 -37.30 8.44 -34.88
C THR A 556 -36.37 7.35 -35.38
N ASN A 557 -35.13 7.32 -34.90
CA ASN A 557 -34.10 6.35 -35.31
C ASN A 557 -33.82 5.36 -34.16
N ASN A 558 -33.37 4.15 -34.51
CA ASN A 558 -32.90 3.18 -33.52
C ASN A 558 -31.68 3.72 -32.76
N VAL A 559 -31.60 3.37 -31.48
CA VAL A 559 -30.48 3.71 -30.62
C VAL A 559 -29.78 2.43 -30.20
N ILE A 560 -28.45 2.39 -30.40
CA ILE A 560 -27.60 1.30 -29.93
C ILE A 560 -26.43 1.88 -29.14
N TRP A 561 -26.22 1.37 -27.94
CA TRP A 561 -25.08 1.72 -27.10
C TRP A 561 -24.40 0.48 -26.53
N LEU A 562 -23.19 0.70 -26.03
CA LEU A 562 -22.48 -0.22 -25.16
C LEU A 562 -22.92 0.00 -23.70
N ASP A 563 -23.38 -1.06 -23.04
CA ASP A 563 -23.49 -1.14 -21.60
C ASP A 563 -22.25 -1.84 -21.03
N GLY A 564 -21.60 -1.22 -20.05
CA GLY A 564 -20.50 -1.81 -19.29
C GLY A 564 -20.81 -1.82 -17.79
N LEU A 565 -20.76 -2.99 -17.15
CA LEU A 565 -21.12 -3.14 -15.73
C LEU A 565 -20.18 -4.05 -14.97
N ASN A 566 -20.06 -3.86 -13.66
CA ASN A 566 -19.33 -4.77 -12.75
C ASN A 566 -20.21 -5.88 -12.16
N ILE A 567 -21.26 -6.32 -12.85
CA ILE A 567 -22.11 -7.44 -12.41
C ILE A 567 -21.28 -8.72 -12.11
N PRO A 568 -20.29 -9.12 -12.93
CA PRO A 568 -19.53 -10.34 -12.68
C PRO A 568 -18.81 -10.36 -11.32
N LEU A 569 -18.36 -9.19 -10.83
CA LEU A 569 -17.77 -9.05 -9.50
C LEU A 569 -18.66 -9.63 -8.39
N PHE A 570 -19.98 -9.40 -8.48
CA PHE A 570 -20.93 -9.84 -7.45
C PHE A 570 -21.27 -11.33 -7.52
N LYS A 571 -20.86 -12.04 -8.58
CA LYS A 571 -20.88 -13.52 -8.58
C LYS A 571 -19.83 -14.10 -7.64
N HIS A 572 -18.78 -13.34 -7.34
CA HIS A 572 -17.76 -13.69 -6.36
C HIS A 572 -18.03 -13.08 -4.97
N LEU A 573 -18.79 -11.99 -4.91
CA LEU A 573 -19.16 -11.27 -3.68
C LEU A 573 -20.69 -11.10 -3.63
N PRO A 574 -21.43 -11.92 -2.87
CA PRO A 574 -22.91 -11.96 -2.91
C PRO A 574 -23.53 -10.76 -2.18
N VAL A 575 -23.36 -9.57 -2.73
CA VAL A 575 -23.89 -8.29 -2.24
C VAL A 575 -24.63 -7.52 -3.34
N ASP A 576 -25.10 -8.23 -4.37
CA ASP A 576 -25.95 -7.67 -5.42
C ASP A 576 -27.38 -7.47 -4.92
N PHE A 577 -27.87 -6.23 -5.03
CA PHE A 577 -29.25 -5.87 -4.78
C PHE A 577 -29.82 -5.22 -6.03
N THR A 578 -31.09 -5.47 -6.32
CA THR A 578 -31.88 -4.78 -7.34
C THR A 578 -33.25 -4.47 -6.76
N GLU A 579 -33.72 -3.26 -7.01
CA GLU A 579 -35.03 -2.79 -6.58
C GLU A 579 -35.72 -2.13 -7.78
N HIS A 580 -36.94 -2.58 -8.06
CA HIS A 580 -37.81 -1.98 -9.07
C HIS A 580 -38.70 -0.93 -8.41
N TYR A 581 -39.06 0.11 -9.15
CA TYR A 581 -39.91 1.18 -8.63
C TYR A 581 -41.29 0.62 -8.24
N GLU A 582 -41.83 1.00 -7.06
CA GLU A 582 -43.13 0.51 -6.55
C GLU A 582 -44.31 1.06 -7.38
N GLU A 583 -44.65 0.38 -8.47
CA GLU A 583 -45.96 0.28 -9.11
C GLU A 583 -45.86 -0.87 -10.14
N VAL A 584 -46.95 -1.62 -10.33
CA VAL A 584 -46.96 -3.04 -10.77
C VAL A 584 -45.91 -3.42 -11.82
N TYR A 585 -44.93 -4.23 -11.41
CA TYR A 585 -43.91 -4.83 -12.28
C TYR A 585 -44.59 -5.46 -13.51
N GLY A 586 -44.22 -4.98 -14.70
CA GLY A 586 -44.71 -5.50 -15.98
C GLY A 586 -46.02 -4.90 -16.52
N VAL A 587 -46.62 -3.89 -15.86
CA VAL A 587 -47.88 -3.27 -16.33
C VAL A 587 -47.70 -1.85 -16.84
N ASP A 588 -46.77 -1.06 -16.28
CA ASP A 588 -46.52 0.33 -16.69
C ASP A 588 -45.01 0.70 -16.64
N THR A 589 -44.51 1.43 -17.65
CA THR A 589 -43.16 2.02 -17.62
C THR A 589 -43.24 3.38 -16.94
N HIS A 590 -42.75 3.48 -15.71
CA HIS A 590 -42.74 4.73 -14.95
C HIS A 590 -41.39 5.44 -15.05
N GLU A 591 -41.43 6.75 -15.26
CA GLU A 591 -40.24 7.59 -15.17
C GLU A 591 -39.86 7.76 -13.70
N SER A 592 -38.56 7.68 -13.41
CA SER A 592 -38.09 8.03 -12.06
C SER A 592 -38.54 9.46 -11.70
N LYS A 593 -39.01 9.68 -10.47
CA LYS A 593 -39.38 11.04 -10.01
C LYS A 593 -38.19 11.96 -10.14
N VAL A 594 -38.38 13.14 -10.74
CA VAL A 594 -37.36 14.19 -10.80
C VAL A 594 -37.07 14.67 -9.39
N VAL A 595 -35.95 14.24 -8.82
CA VAL A 595 -35.40 14.79 -7.58
C VAL A 595 -34.40 15.86 -7.97
N SER A 596 -34.36 16.98 -7.22
CA SER A 596 -33.38 18.05 -7.44
C SER A 596 -31.98 17.58 -7.05
N ASP A 597 -31.40 16.72 -7.86
CA ASP A 597 -30.05 16.21 -7.68
C ASP A 597 -29.11 17.06 -8.53
N ALA A 598 -28.29 17.88 -7.88
CA ALA A 598 -27.33 18.75 -8.56
C ALA A 598 -26.33 17.91 -9.38
N GLU A 599 -26.10 16.66 -8.97
CA GLU A 599 -25.07 15.76 -9.50
C GLU A 599 -25.43 15.12 -10.85
N ALA A 600 -26.70 15.10 -11.25
CA ALA A 600 -27.09 14.41 -12.48
C ALA A 600 -26.50 15.07 -13.75
N ALA A 601 -26.19 16.37 -13.76
CA ALA A 601 -25.48 16.99 -14.88
C ALA A 601 -24.02 16.52 -15.00
N ASP A 602 -23.43 16.07 -13.89
CA ASP A 602 -22.04 15.66 -13.78
C ASP A 602 -21.82 14.19 -14.18
N MET A 603 -22.90 13.48 -14.52
CA MET A 603 -22.91 12.07 -14.93
C MET A 603 -22.88 11.87 -16.45
N LYS A 604 -22.97 12.95 -17.24
CA LYS A 604 -22.83 12.93 -18.70
C LYS A 604 -21.50 13.54 -19.13
N PHE A 605 -20.78 12.83 -20.01
CA PHE A 605 -19.53 13.25 -20.61
C PHE A 605 -19.68 13.35 -22.14
N PRO A 606 -19.82 14.57 -22.69
CA PRO A 606 -19.97 14.75 -24.13
C PRO A 606 -18.70 14.39 -24.90
N TRP A 607 -18.82 13.60 -25.98
CA TRP A 607 -17.66 13.16 -26.78
C TRP A 607 -16.83 14.31 -27.29
N ILE A 608 -17.47 15.37 -27.78
CA ILE A 608 -16.80 16.53 -28.37
C ILE A 608 -15.78 17.17 -27.40
N LYS A 609 -16.04 17.11 -26.09
CA LYS A 609 -15.11 17.58 -25.06
C LYS A 609 -13.96 16.59 -24.85
N THR A 610 -14.26 15.30 -24.84
CA THR A 610 -13.25 14.24 -24.71
C THR A 610 -12.30 14.22 -25.90
N GLN A 611 -12.83 14.28 -27.12
CA GLN A 611 -12.04 14.32 -28.35
C GLN A 611 -11.13 15.55 -28.36
N ALA A 612 -11.64 16.74 -28.06
CA ALA A 612 -10.81 17.94 -27.96
C ALA A 612 -9.66 17.79 -26.96
N ARG A 613 -9.88 17.11 -25.81
CA ARG A 613 -8.83 16.82 -24.82
C ARG A 613 -7.80 15.80 -25.32
N LEU A 614 -8.22 14.81 -26.09
CA LEU A 614 -7.31 13.83 -26.71
C LEU A 614 -6.45 14.48 -27.78
N ASP A 615 -7.06 15.29 -28.64
CA ASP A 615 -6.40 15.93 -29.78
C ASP A 615 -5.40 16.97 -29.32
N ALA A 616 -5.74 17.73 -28.26
CA ALA A 616 -4.87 18.74 -27.69
C ALA A 616 -3.57 18.19 -27.09
N GLN A 617 -3.51 16.90 -26.71
CA GLN A 617 -2.26 16.28 -26.23
C GLN A 617 -1.24 16.04 -27.36
N GLY A 618 -1.69 16.00 -28.62
CA GLY A 618 -0.82 15.75 -29.78
C GLY A 618 -0.16 14.37 -29.76
N GLY A 619 0.88 14.21 -30.59
CA GLY A 619 1.69 12.98 -30.67
C GLY A 619 1.01 11.79 -31.35
N ASP A 620 1.71 10.65 -31.29
CA ASP A 620 1.30 9.38 -31.91
C ASP A 620 0.18 8.66 -31.11
N TYR A 621 0.07 8.96 -29.81
CA TYR A 621 -0.90 8.35 -28.89
C TYR A 621 -1.25 9.31 -27.76
N SER A 622 -2.53 9.40 -27.42
CA SER A 622 -3.01 10.12 -26.23
C SER A 622 -4.10 9.34 -25.50
N THR A 623 -4.24 9.63 -24.20
CA THR A 623 -5.22 8.98 -23.33
C THR A 623 -5.84 9.99 -22.38
N VAL A 624 -7.11 9.80 -22.07
CA VAL A 624 -7.90 10.65 -21.18
C VAL A 624 -8.70 9.75 -20.24
N GLU A 625 -8.58 9.98 -18.93
CA GLU A 625 -9.53 9.42 -17.96
C GLU A 625 -10.77 10.31 -17.87
N TYR A 626 -11.94 9.68 -17.81
CA TYR A 626 -13.17 10.36 -17.46
C TYR A 626 -13.19 10.54 -15.94
N LEU A 627 -13.25 11.79 -15.49
CA LEU A 627 -13.24 12.18 -14.08
C LEU A 627 -14.48 13.02 -13.80
N LEU A 628 -15.03 12.84 -12.60
CA LEU A 628 -16.07 13.73 -12.07
C LEU A 628 -15.53 15.18 -11.97
N PRO A 629 -16.39 16.21 -11.88
CA PRO A 629 -15.92 17.61 -11.81
C PRO A 629 -14.98 17.92 -10.64
N ASN A 630 -15.05 17.13 -9.57
CA ASN A 630 -14.15 17.19 -8.43
C ASN A 630 -12.77 16.53 -8.66
N GLY A 631 -12.49 16.04 -9.88
CA GLY A 631 -11.24 15.37 -10.26
C GLY A 631 -11.12 13.92 -9.81
N ARG A 632 -12.14 13.33 -9.17
CA ARG A 632 -12.13 11.91 -8.77
C ARG A 632 -12.54 11.00 -9.94
N PRO A 633 -12.12 9.72 -9.93
CA PRO A 633 -12.64 8.71 -10.85
C PRO A 633 -14.17 8.62 -10.80
N VAL A 634 -14.78 8.22 -11.92
CA VAL A 634 -16.25 8.06 -12.03
C VAL A 634 -16.83 7.01 -11.07
N SER A 635 -16.02 6.06 -10.61
CA SER A 635 -16.37 5.08 -9.58
C SER A 635 -15.11 4.48 -8.96
N THR A 636 -15.27 3.90 -7.77
CA THR A 636 -14.23 3.11 -7.09
C THR A 636 -14.16 1.67 -7.60
N THR A 637 -15.11 1.20 -8.41
CA THR A 637 -15.14 -0.17 -8.93
C THR A 637 -14.88 -0.27 -10.43
N VAL A 638 -15.32 0.71 -11.22
CA VAL A 638 -15.16 0.74 -12.68
C VAL A 638 -14.61 2.08 -13.11
N GLY A 639 -13.55 2.06 -13.92
CA GLY A 639 -12.95 3.23 -14.53
C GLY A 639 -13.39 3.36 -15.98
N ALA A 640 -13.32 4.59 -16.49
CA ALA A 640 -13.63 4.90 -17.88
C ALA A 640 -12.50 5.77 -18.46
N TYR A 641 -12.08 5.42 -19.68
CA TYR A 641 -10.96 6.04 -20.38
C TYR A 641 -11.30 6.23 -21.86
N ALA A 642 -10.61 7.14 -22.51
CA ALA A 642 -10.64 7.31 -23.96
C ALA A 642 -9.22 7.38 -24.50
N HIS A 643 -9.03 6.87 -25.69
CA HIS A 643 -7.73 6.78 -26.34
C HIS A 643 -7.81 7.35 -27.76
N ARG A 644 -6.74 8.01 -28.19
CA ARG A 644 -6.48 8.35 -29.60
C ARG A 644 -5.16 7.71 -30.02
N ILE A 645 -5.14 7.03 -31.15
CA ILE A 645 -3.93 6.55 -31.83
C ILE A 645 -3.91 7.23 -33.19
N ALA A 646 -2.81 7.91 -33.53
CA ALA A 646 -2.70 8.60 -34.82
C ALA A 646 -2.61 7.60 -35.98
N ALA A 647 -3.06 8.01 -37.17
CA ALA A 647 -3.07 7.20 -38.37
C ALA A 647 -1.70 6.53 -38.64
N GLY A 648 -1.70 5.19 -38.80
CA GLY A 648 -0.48 4.42 -39.06
C GLY A 648 0.47 4.31 -37.86
N LYS A 649 0.05 4.73 -36.67
CA LYS A 649 0.85 4.70 -35.44
C LYS A 649 0.36 3.62 -34.47
N LYS A 650 1.09 3.50 -33.37
CA LYS A 650 0.82 2.55 -32.28
C LYS A 650 0.75 3.25 -30.94
N GLY A 651 -0.16 2.80 -30.11
CA GLY A 651 -0.28 3.19 -28.71
C GLY A 651 0.85 2.63 -27.85
N LYS A 652 0.77 2.92 -26.55
CA LYS A 652 1.68 2.36 -25.54
C LYS A 652 1.46 0.84 -25.41
N ALA A 653 2.54 0.10 -25.23
CA ALA A 653 2.44 -1.30 -24.81
C ALA A 653 2.16 -1.35 -23.31
N VAL A 654 1.16 -2.13 -22.91
CA VAL A 654 0.70 -2.19 -21.52
C VAL A 654 0.54 -3.65 -21.10
N GLN A 655 1.03 -4.00 -19.92
CA GLN A 655 0.65 -5.22 -19.24
C GLN A 655 0.19 -4.84 -17.83
N GLU A 656 -1.04 -5.15 -17.46
CA GLU A 656 -1.56 -4.81 -16.15
C GLU A 656 -2.54 -5.87 -15.62
N THR A 657 -2.76 -5.89 -14.32
CA THR A 657 -3.71 -6.81 -13.68
C THR A 657 -5.16 -6.46 -13.97
N ALA A 658 -5.43 -5.23 -14.46
CA ALA A 658 -6.76 -4.79 -14.81
C ALA A 658 -7.27 -5.47 -16.08
N GLY A 659 -8.53 -5.91 -16.05
CA GLY A 659 -9.28 -6.27 -17.22
C GLY A 659 -9.70 -5.01 -17.97
N ASN A 660 -9.53 -5.00 -19.29
CA ASN A 660 -9.87 -3.86 -20.13
C ASN A 660 -10.86 -4.27 -21.23
N ILE A 661 -11.94 -3.50 -21.40
CA ILE A 661 -12.86 -3.66 -22.52
C ILE A 661 -12.88 -2.35 -23.31
N PHE A 662 -12.66 -2.46 -24.61
CA PHE A 662 -12.60 -1.35 -25.53
C PHE A 662 -13.80 -1.36 -26.48
N GLN A 663 -14.26 -0.17 -26.84
CA GLN A 663 -15.29 0.10 -27.84
C GLN A 663 -14.72 1.09 -28.85
N VAL A 664 -14.62 0.68 -30.12
CA VAL A 664 -14.06 1.53 -31.17
C VAL A 664 -15.10 2.57 -31.57
N HIS A 665 -14.80 3.84 -31.31
CA HIS A 665 -15.68 4.95 -31.66
C HIS A 665 -15.47 5.39 -33.11
N ALA A 666 -14.21 5.47 -33.55
CA ALA A 666 -13.83 5.84 -34.91
C ALA A 666 -12.48 5.20 -35.30
N GLY A 667 -12.24 5.08 -36.59
CA GLY A 667 -11.04 4.44 -37.13
C GLY A 667 -11.11 2.92 -37.20
N GLN A 668 -9.99 2.33 -37.63
CA GLN A 668 -9.79 0.89 -37.73
C GLN A 668 -8.35 0.53 -37.37
N GLY A 669 -8.11 -0.74 -37.07
CA GLY A 669 -6.78 -1.22 -36.81
C GLY A 669 -6.75 -2.59 -36.16
N TYR A 670 -5.72 -2.81 -35.34
CA TYR A 670 -5.53 -4.09 -34.66
C TYR A 670 -4.85 -3.92 -33.30
N THR A 671 -5.03 -4.91 -32.44
CA THR A 671 -4.35 -5.00 -31.15
C THR A 671 -3.56 -6.29 -31.10
N GLU A 672 -2.25 -6.18 -30.86
CA GLU A 672 -1.40 -7.34 -30.55
C GLU A 672 -1.51 -7.65 -29.07
N VAL A 673 -1.70 -8.92 -28.71
CA VAL A 673 -1.85 -9.38 -27.33
C VAL A 673 -0.95 -10.58 -27.10
N THR A 674 -0.07 -10.48 -26.11
CA THR A 674 0.83 -11.55 -25.65
C THR A 674 0.36 -12.06 -24.29
N SER A 675 0.04 -13.35 -24.20
CA SER A 675 -0.37 -13.98 -22.95
C SER A 675 0.81 -14.10 -21.98
N PRO A 676 0.56 -14.34 -20.67
CA PRO A 676 1.62 -14.62 -19.70
C PRO A 676 2.50 -15.82 -20.10
N LYS A 677 1.99 -16.73 -20.92
CA LYS A 677 2.71 -17.89 -21.45
C LYS A 677 3.52 -17.58 -22.73
N GLY A 678 3.49 -16.33 -23.21
CA GLY A 678 4.17 -15.90 -24.43
C GLY A 678 3.40 -16.16 -25.72
N GLU A 679 2.14 -16.59 -25.65
CA GLU A 679 1.31 -16.80 -26.84
C GLU A 679 0.86 -15.45 -27.41
N VAL A 680 1.07 -15.23 -28.70
CA VAL A 680 0.70 -13.97 -29.37
C VAL A 680 -0.59 -14.15 -30.16
N SER A 681 -1.50 -13.20 -30.02
CA SER A 681 -2.75 -13.10 -30.80
C SER A 681 -2.91 -11.68 -31.35
N THR A 682 -3.61 -11.57 -32.48
CA THR A 682 -3.90 -10.29 -33.12
C THR A 682 -5.41 -10.12 -33.24
N LEU A 683 -5.93 -9.07 -32.64
CA LEU A 683 -7.34 -8.72 -32.63
C LEU A 683 -7.58 -7.62 -33.66
N ARG A 684 -8.26 -7.89 -34.77
CA ARG A 684 -8.61 -6.86 -35.77
C ARG A 684 -9.97 -6.25 -35.48
N TRP A 685 -10.05 -4.92 -35.51
CA TRP A 685 -11.24 -4.17 -35.14
C TRP A 685 -11.45 -2.96 -36.06
N GLY A 686 -12.71 -2.57 -36.25
CA GLY A 686 -13.14 -1.37 -36.96
C GLY A 686 -14.16 -0.58 -36.15
N LYS A 687 -14.68 0.50 -36.71
CA LYS A 687 -15.69 1.35 -36.06
C LYS A 687 -16.87 0.53 -35.54
N GLY A 688 -17.22 0.74 -34.27
CA GLY A 688 -18.31 0.06 -33.58
C GLY A 688 -17.92 -1.28 -32.95
N ASP A 689 -16.80 -1.88 -33.33
CA ASP A 689 -16.38 -3.16 -32.73
C ASP A 689 -15.99 -2.99 -31.27
N SER A 690 -16.16 -4.06 -30.50
CA SER A 690 -15.70 -4.14 -29.11
C SER A 690 -14.68 -5.25 -28.94
N PHE A 691 -13.70 -5.08 -28.07
CA PHE A 691 -12.74 -6.13 -27.76
C PHE A 691 -12.28 -6.07 -26.31
N CYS A 692 -11.86 -7.21 -25.77
CA CYS A 692 -11.39 -7.30 -24.39
C CYS A 692 -9.94 -7.77 -24.29
N ILE A 693 -9.23 -7.24 -23.31
CA ILE A 693 -7.91 -7.70 -22.87
C ILE A 693 -8.03 -8.25 -21.45
N PRO A 694 -7.86 -9.57 -21.26
CA PRO A 694 -7.90 -10.16 -19.93
C PRO A 694 -6.71 -9.72 -19.06
N PRO A 695 -6.87 -9.79 -17.72
CA PRO A 695 -5.82 -9.51 -16.76
C PRO A 695 -4.45 -10.13 -17.13
N TRP A 696 -3.40 -9.37 -16.91
CA TRP A 696 -1.99 -9.75 -17.06
C TRP A 696 -1.52 -10.11 -18.48
N ASN A 697 -2.37 -9.93 -19.50
CA ASN A 697 -1.92 -10.00 -20.90
C ASN A 697 -1.22 -8.69 -21.28
N ARG A 698 -0.08 -8.78 -21.97
CA ARG A 698 0.58 -7.61 -22.55
C ARG A 698 -0.12 -7.26 -23.86
N TYR A 699 -0.48 -6.01 -24.11
CA TYR A 699 -1.12 -5.60 -25.35
C TYR A 699 -0.59 -4.28 -25.90
N GLN A 700 -0.73 -4.09 -27.22
CA GLN A 700 -0.42 -2.84 -27.91
C GLN A 700 -1.40 -2.61 -29.05
N ILE A 701 -1.96 -1.40 -29.13
CA ILE A 701 -3.02 -1.01 -30.09
C ILE A 701 -2.39 -0.26 -31.26
N PHE A 702 -2.80 -0.57 -32.49
CA PHE A 702 -2.30 0.01 -33.73
C PHE A 702 -3.47 0.56 -34.55
N ALA A 703 -3.32 1.79 -35.08
CA ALA A 703 -4.29 2.40 -35.98
C ALA A 703 -3.85 2.27 -37.44
N GLU A 704 -4.78 1.94 -38.32
CA GLU A 704 -4.55 1.78 -39.76
C GLU A 704 -5.36 2.81 -40.56
N GLY A 705 -4.70 3.50 -41.49
CA GLY A 705 -5.34 4.42 -42.46
C GLY A 705 -5.75 5.79 -41.91
N GLU A 706 -6.42 5.84 -40.77
CA GLU A 706 -6.91 7.06 -40.12
C GLU A 706 -6.67 7.05 -38.60
N ASP A 707 -6.89 8.19 -37.95
CA ASP A 707 -6.83 8.27 -36.49
C ASP A 707 -7.91 7.36 -35.87
N ALA A 708 -7.51 6.53 -34.91
CA ALA A 708 -8.43 5.67 -34.18
C ALA A 708 -8.77 6.28 -32.82
N TYR A 709 -10.07 6.33 -32.51
CA TYR A 709 -10.58 6.76 -31.21
C TYR A 709 -11.32 5.61 -30.54
N LEU A 710 -10.94 5.28 -29.31
CA LEU A 710 -11.49 4.16 -28.57
C LEU A 710 -11.96 4.61 -27.20
N PHE A 711 -13.17 4.20 -26.82
CA PHE A 711 -13.60 4.19 -25.43
C PHE A 711 -13.09 2.92 -24.75
N ASN A 712 -12.73 3.01 -23.48
CA ASN A 712 -12.30 1.89 -22.64
C ASN A 712 -13.01 1.98 -21.29
N PHE A 713 -13.46 0.84 -20.77
CA PHE A 713 -13.77 0.72 -19.35
C PHE A 713 -13.07 -0.49 -18.74
N SER A 714 -12.76 -0.37 -17.45
CA SER A 714 -11.87 -1.30 -16.76
C SER A 714 -12.23 -1.45 -15.28
N ASP A 715 -11.92 -2.60 -14.69
CA ASP A 715 -11.99 -2.85 -13.25
C ASP A 715 -10.79 -2.26 -12.47
N LYS A 716 -9.94 -1.48 -13.14
CA LYS A 716 -8.75 -0.85 -12.55
C LYS A 716 -9.01 -0.09 -11.24
N PRO A 717 -10.04 0.78 -11.10
CA PRO A 717 -10.27 1.48 -9.83
C PRO A 717 -10.53 0.55 -8.65
N MET A 718 -11.20 -0.58 -8.87
CA MET A 718 -11.40 -1.60 -7.83
C MET A 718 -10.05 -2.14 -7.38
N GLN A 719 -9.21 -2.53 -8.34
CA GLN A 719 -7.90 -3.11 -8.03
C GLN A 719 -6.97 -2.10 -7.37
N VAL A 720 -7.02 -0.82 -7.76
CA VAL A 720 -6.26 0.25 -7.09
C VAL A 720 -6.74 0.44 -5.65
N THR A 721 -8.05 0.52 -5.44
CA THR A 721 -8.67 0.71 -4.12
C THR A 721 -8.32 -0.43 -3.17
N LEU A 722 -8.30 -1.68 -3.68
CA LEU A 722 -7.95 -2.87 -2.91
C LEU A 722 -6.43 -3.12 -2.79
N GLY A 723 -5.59 -2.33 -3.48
CA GLY A 723 -4.14 -2.51 -3.49
C GLY A 723 -3.63 -3.69 -4.34
N PHE A 724 -4.47 -4.23 -5.23
CA PHE A 724 -4.16 -5.36 -6.11
C PHE A 724 -3.58 -4.96 -7.46
N TRP A 725 -3.77 -3.70 -7.88
CA TRP A 725 -3.33 -3.27 -9.21
C TRP A 725 -1.80 -3.36 -9.38
N ARG A 726 -1.34 -4.00 -10.46
CA ARG A 726 0.07 -4.03 -10.88
C ARG A 726 0.13 -3.76 -12.38
N SER A 727 1.21 -3.11 -12.83
CA SER A 727 1.51 -2.94 -14.26
C SER A 727 2.99 -3.17 -14.57
N LYS A 728 3.29 -3.53 -15.82
CA LYS A 728 4.59 -3.52 -16.46
C LYS A 728 4.44 -2.71 -17.75
N GLU A 729 5.35 -1.76 -17.96
CA GLU A 729 5.40 -0.93 -19.17
C GLU A 729 6.60 -1.31 -20.04
#